data_AF-A0A7M7GBH9-F1
#
_entry.id   AF-A0A7M7GBH9-F1
#
_cell.length_a   1.000
_cell.length_b   1.000
_cell.length_c   1.000
_cell.angle_alpha   90.00
_cell.angle_beta   90.00
_cell.angle_gamma   90.00
#
_symmetry.space_group_name_H-M   'P 1'
#
loop_
_entity.id
_entity.type
_entity.pdbx_description
1 polymer ?
#
loop_
_entity_poly.entity_id
_entity_poly.type
_entity_poly.pdbx_seq_one_letter_code
_entity_poly.pdbx_strand_id
1 'polypeptide(L)'
;MDPVDTDSATTASGSITILKKKSLKKRAKRAKRRRDVGVGVEQILDSEFEEYEEEDEESLAVGGTAKEMNTFLGKIQRLMEIIILTRPKPAASKKKKKKKSKKMSKAENDAAAPAKAEKDKERPPTGAAAAELEQDKNRLIKELQDEIELDTYNNEQNAQIEEERMRQRRAQLEKTWHRVHERRKAFVDYALKCFEEDEWLRYMSCDGLPDPAVLPELNTFLFLWSLDDSKASMKSLPRQCEIVIYLIRKLDEIIEFSPQSEPTYIQDCKQIRQKFREKLQGWIDMASYCLLRQIERDTIRVDLKNARYVQQLTPLVCCFWALIRMPISLKQVAEKDKKAVEVAFEEVGLTITMPLDLDCYCTAIRVLWLGYDHYSDQATSFDLPRLPDEYLMNTDLLTFCQREYERLSEIREEQREGRQQRLEEKRAMIRRIVNPPASAVTADKASKHEGRKGGKKAGQSKSKASEPEPEPELKPLPHLANPEEIVLQREEEIRKESKRLLFTRCKKTEINLRKYAILGGLYRIDLINQPPQPKDMRRDIYLTTLQLPKELEFVKFWRPYKAPPSAPDSERTPEVIEAEMKALEAAMEALALVTLKLPDSVMWFEPPMVAHWLADEGIWSTEDVHDIKYNEEQQTITFRTGRLGLHGLAAHRFVNLPFQSWELKPETGKAAAAAGVSGGVALNITGAIIQLEFLVREDLVSLHSIVGASSSTALQDLLGKFMKLHLLILKMREAGCDVFPELDAVSYVKGLAQKHQVVSRHLQACMGLLAKAYIFSWSRWNATRGPREIALQIKEVHGCIAKERSNAILLVTPFRSTVVKCSEVSPEFSDEPADENDKFYADVYHYALHNAGIKSRLAMKNVSFKLSTTVTKLLEATNILNMSA
;
A
#
# COMPACT_ATOMS: atom_id res chain seq x y z
N MET A 1 -24.37 57.31 -35.59
CA MET A 1 -24.54 57.19 -37.05
C MET A 1 -23.95 55.84 -37.43
N ASP A 2 -24.79 54.80 -37.36
CA ASP A 2 -24.67 53.59 -38.18
C ASP A 2 -25.07 53.96 -39.63
N PRO A 3 -24.83 53.15 -40.70
CA PRO A 3 -24.88 51.68 -40.69
C PRO A 3 -23.89 50.98 -41.70
N VAL A 4 -23.53 49.68 -41.59
CA VAL A 4 -24.17 48.46 -42.18
C VAL A 4 -23.55 47.97 -43.52
N ASP A 5 -23.17 46.68 -43.52
CA ASP A 5 -23.31 45.63 -44.56
C ASP A 5 -22.71 45.84 -45.98
N THR A 6 -22.38 44.85 -46.83
CA THR A 6 -22.38 43.37 -46.88
C THR A 6 -21.66 42.96 -48.19
N ASP A 7 -21.50 41.65 -48.38
CA ASP A 7 -21.37 40.87 -49.63
C ASP A 7 -19.97 40.36 -50.01
N SER A 8 -19.67 39.05 -49.96
CA SER A 8 -20.30 37.85 -50.58
C SER A 8 -20.11 37.86 -52.11
N ALA A 9 -19.73 36.81 -52.86
CA ALA A 9 -19.61 35.37 -52.64
C ALA A 9 -18.88 34.69 -53.85
N THR A 10 -18.51 33.40 -53.68
CA THR A 10 -18.46 32.31 -54.71
C THR A 10 -17.41 32.38 -55.83
N THR A 11 -16.76 31.32 -56.36
CA THR A 11 -17.11 29.90 -56.65
C THR A 11 -15.79 29.12 -56.92
N ALA A 12 -15.48 28.03 -56.21
CA ALA A 12 -15.69 26.60 -56.58
C ALA A 12 -15.08 26.07 -57.91
N SER A 13 -14.07 25.19 -57.74
CA SER A 13 -13.95 23.81 -58.29
C SER A 13 -13.94 23.54 -59.81
N GLY A 14 -12.91 22.83 -60.29
CA GLY A 14 -12.92 22.15 -61.58
C GLY A 14 -11.66 21.32 -61.90
N SER A 15 -11.58 20.13 -61.32
CA SER A 15 -10.60 19.07 -61.58
C SER A 15 -10.68 18.48 -63.01
N ILE A 16 -9.58 17.89 -63.53
CA ILE A 16 -9.49 16.44 -63.91
C ILE A 16 -8.24 16.11 -64.75
N THR A 17 -7.47 15.22 -64.14
CA THR A 17 -6.50 14.17 -64.50
C THR A 17 -6.61 13.45 -65.87
N ILE A 18 -5.48 12.90 -66.35
CA ILE A 18 -5.21 11.53 -66.92
C ILE A 18 -4.08 11.62 -67.98
N LEU A 19 -2.81 11.27 -67.69
CA LEU A 19 -2.14 9.94 -67.58
C LEU A 19 -1.52 9.35 -68.88
N LYS A 20 -0.22 9.01 -68.74
CA LYS A 20 0.56 7.88 -69.32
C LYS A 20 1.11 7.95 -70.77
N LYS A 21 2.44 7.91 -70.86
CA LYS A 21 3.31 6.74 -71.19
C LYS A 21 4.78 7.14 -70.97
N LYS A 22 5.54 6.56 -70.02
CA LYS A 22 6.36 5.30 -70.12
C LYS A 22 7.27 5.30 -71.36
N SER A 23 8.54 4.92 -71.38
CA SER A 23 9.49 4.31 -70.44
C SER A 23 10.74 4.03 -71.29
N LEU A 24 11.95 4.23 -70.75
CA LEU A 24 13.26 3.66 -71.15
C LEU A 24 14.35 4.73 -71.14
N LYS A 25 15.00 4.87 -69.99
CA LYS A 25 16.47 5.01 -69.87
C LYS A 25 16.89 4.65 -68.44
N LYS A 26 16.52 3.42 -68.05
CA LYS A 26 17.13 2.65 -66.96
C LYS A 26 18.28 1.84 -67.59
N ARG A 27 19.50 2.39 -67.55
CA ARG A 27 20.79 1.69 -67.65
C ARG A 27 21.88 2.76 -67.85
N ALA A 28 22.42 3.27 -66.74
CA ALA A 28 23.68 4.04 -66.63
C ALA A 28 23.75 4.93 -65.37
N LYS A 29 22.73 4.92 -64.49
CA LYS A 29 22.75 5.70 -63.23
C LYS A 29 22.80 4.84 -61.95
N ARG A 30 23.29 3.60 -62.07
CA ARG A 30 23.37 2.61 -60.95
C ARG A 30 24.81 2.29 -60.52
N ALA A 31 25.80 3.12 -60.84
CA ALA A 31 27.21 2.81 -60.54
C ALA A 31 28.04 3.95 -59.90
N LYS A 32 27.47 5.11 -59.55
CA LYS A 32 28.31 6.23 -59.03
C LYS A 32 27.67 7.10 -57.93
N ARG A 33 26.67 6.58 -57.22
CA ARG A 33 26.03 7.26 -56.07
C ARG A 33 25.85 6.33 -54.86
N ARG A 34 26.81 5.43 -54.70
CA ARG A 34 27.04 4.58 -53.52
C ARG A 34 28.55 4.64 -53.25
N ARG A 35 29.01 5.69 -52.56
CA ARG A 35 30.31 5.64 -51.87
C ARG A 35 30.57 6.72 -50.83
N ASP A 36 29.93 7.90 -50.86
CA ASP A 36 30.40 9.01 -50.00
C ASP A 36 29.41 9.58 -48.95
N VAL A 37 28.45 8.81 -48.44
CA VAL A 37 27.62 9.26 -47.27
C VAL A 37 27.45 8.14 -46.21
N GLY A 38 28.24 7.07 -46.27
CA GLY A 38 28.11 5.93 -45.35
C GLY A 38 29.09 5.90 -44.17
N VAL A 39 30.22 6.61 -44.25
CA VAL A 39 31.39 6.23 -43.43
C VAL A 39 31.50 7.00 -42.09
N GLY A 40 30.67 8.02 -41.85
CA GLY A 40 30.79 8.87 -40.65
C GLY A 40 29.82 8.57 -39.50
N VAL A 41 28.81 7.73 -39.70
CA VAL A 41 27.77 7.42 -38.67
C VAL A 41 27.83 5.96 -38.23
N GLU A 42 28.30 5.04 -39.08
CA GLU A 42 28.61 3.65 -38.68
C GLU A 42 29.80 3.62 -37.70
N GLN A 43 30.87 4.40 -37.92
CA GLN A 43 32.04 4.40 -37.04
C GLN A 43 31.83 4.98 -35.62
N ILE A 44 30.75 5.75 -35.38
CA ILE A 44 30.39 6.23 -34.04
C ILE A 44 29.36 5.29 -33.38
N LEU A 45 28.65 4.49 -34.18
CA LEU A 45 27.74 3.44 -33.70
C LEU A 45 28.48 2.15 -33.35
N ASP A 46 29.61 1.88 -34.01
CA ASP A 46 30.44 0.69 -33.76
C ASP A 46 31.38 0.89 -32.55
N SER A 47 31.92 2.09 -32.31
CA SER A 47 32.89 2.32 -31.23
C SER A 47 32.32 2.30 -29.80
N GLU A 48 31.00 2.46 -29.63
CA GLU A 48 30.32 2.34 -28.32
C GLU A 48 29.71 0.93 -28.10
N PHE A 49 29.81 0.04 -29.08
CA PHE A 49 29.21 -1.31 -29.05
C PHE A 49 30.21 -2.46 -29.32
N GLU A 50 31.44 -2.16 -29.76
CA GLU A 50 32.53 -3.15 -29.96
C GLU A 50 33.18 -3.64 -28.66
N GLU A 51 32.89 -3.07 -27.48
CA GLU A 51 33.40 -3.59 -26.19
C GLU A 51 32.68 -4.87 -25.69
N TYR A 52 31.93 -5.55 -26.57
CA TYR A 52 31.15 -6.76 -26.25
C TYR A 52 31.51 -8.00 -27.10
N GLU A 53 32.54 -7.96 -27.96
CA GLU A 53 32.88 -9.10 -28.85
C GLU A 53 34.36 -9.57 -28.87
N GLU A 54 35.23 -9.14 -27.96
CA GLU A 54 36.58 -9.72 -27.86
C GLU A 54 36.86 -10.32 -26.49
N GLU A 55 36.44 -11.57 -26.30
CA GLU A 55 37.17 -12.65 -25.62
C GLU A 55 36.34 -13.94 -25.78
N ASP A 56 37.00 -15.04 -26.14
CA ASP A 56 36.52 -16.42 -26.29
C ASP A 56 36.28 -16.94 -27.73
N GLU A 57 37.36 -17.12 -28.48
CA GLU A 57 37.50 -18.27 -29.38
C GLU A 57 38.91 -18.88 -29.28
N GLU A 58 39.08 -19.92 -28.46
CA GLU A 58 39.88 -21.10 -28.84
C GLU A 58 39.63 -22.33 -27.95
N SER A 59 38.78 -23.22 -28.47
CA SER A 59 38.89 -24.70 -28.42
C SER A 59 38.74 -25.46 -27.08
N LEU A 60 37.71 -26.31 -26.98
CA LEU A 60 37.82 -27.75 -27.24
C LEU A 60 36.48 -28.47 -27.00
N ALA A 61 36.12 -29.31 -27.97
CA ALA A 61 34.94 -30.15 -27.96
C ALA A 61 34.94 -31.18 -26.82
N VAL A 62 33.86 -31.20 -26.03
CA VAL A 62 33.34 -32.43 -25.41
C VAL A 62 31.82 -32.40 -25.51
N GLY A 63 31.32 -32.91 -26.63
CA GLY A 63 29.93 -33.30 -26.75
C GLY A 63 29.68 -34.59 -25.96
N GLY A 64 28.69 -34.54 -25.07
CA GLY A 64 27.94 -35.74 -24.68
C GLY A 64 27.82 -35.98 -23.18
N THR A 65 26.85 -35.39 -22.51
CA THR A 65 26.44 -35.86 -21.16
C THR A 65 24.93 -35.80 -20.87
N ALA A 66 24.06 -35.45 -21.82
CA ALA A 66 22.60 -35.63 -21.65
C ALA A 66 22.15 -37.10 -21.80
N LYS A 67 22.94 -37.93 -22.50
CA LYS A 67 22.66 -39.37 -22.68
C LYS A 67 23.15 -40.22 -21.50
N GLU A 68 24.09 -39.70 -20.70
CA GLU A 68 24.69 -40.38 -19.55
C GLU A 68 23.90 -40.14 -18.26
N MET A 69 23.33 -38.94 -18.05
CA MET A 69 22.41 -38.70 -16.91
C MET A 69 21.10 -39.50 -17.03
N ASN A 70 20.53 -39.64 -18.23
CA ASN A 70 19.32 -40.44 -18.44
C ASN A 70 19.56 -41.95 -18.32
N THR A 71 20.78 -42.43 -18.62
CA THR A 71 21.15 -43.83 -18.37
C THR A 71 21.53 -44.08 -16.91
N PHE A 72 21.92 -43.06 -16.15
CA PHE A 72 22.19 -43.13 -14.71
C PHE A 72 20.89 -43.11 -13.88
N LEU A 73 19.96 -42.19 -14.15
CA LEU A 73 18.63 -42.17 -13.52
C LEU A 73 17.81 -43.43 -13.85
N GLY A 74 17.91 -43.94 -15.08
CA GLY A 74 17.31 -45.24 -15.46
C GLY A 74 17.93 -46.46 -14.76
N LYS A 75 19.20 -46.39 -14.34
CA LYS A 75 19.86 -47.43 -13.52
C LYS A 75 19.48 -47.30 -12.04
N ILE A 76 19.29 -46.09 -11.52
CA ILE A 76 18.77 -45.85 -10.16
C ILE A 76 17.32 -46.33 -10.04
N GLN A 77 16.47 -46.10 -11.04
CA GLN A 77 15.09 -46.59 -11.07
C GLN A 77 15.02 -48.14 -11.09
N ARG A 78 15.89 -48.80 -11.86
CA ARG A 78 16.00 -50.28 -11.88
C ARG A 78 16.60 -50.85 -10.59
N LEU A 79 17.53 -50.15 -9.96
CA LEU A 79 18.07 -50.54 -8.64
C LEU A 79 17.02 -50.38 -7.54
N MET A 80 16.18 -49.34 -7.58
CA MET A 80 15.06 -49.17 -6.66
C MET A 80 13.96 -50.24 -6.85
N GLU A 81 13.65 -50.66 -8.09
CA GLU A 81 12.72 -51.76 -8.37
C GLU A 81 13.24 -53.13 -7.88
N ILE A 82 14.54 -53.39 -8.01
CA ILE A 82 15.18 -54.64 -7.52
C ILE A 82 15.21 -54.68 -5.98
N ILE A 83 15.41 -53.54 -5.31
CA ILE A 83 15.41 -53.42 -3.84
C ILE A 83 13.99 -53.56 -3.24
N ILE A 84 12.95 -53.19 -4.00
CA ILE A 84 11.54 -53.34 -3.57
C ILE A 84 11.06 -54.80 -3.69
N LEU A 85 11.66 -55.63 -4.55
CA LEU A 85 11.27 -57.02 -4.78
C LEU A 85 11.94 -58.06 -3.84
N THR A 86 12.93 -57.68 -3.03
CA THR A 86 13.66 -58.59 -2.11
C THR A 86 13.41 -58.37 -0.62
N ARG A 87 12.44 -57.55 -0.22
CA ARG A 87 12.02 -57.44 1.20
C ARG A 87 10.83 -58.36 1.51
N PRO A 88 10.88 -59.19 2.57
CA PRO A 88 9.68 -59.87 3.06
C PRO A 88 8.70 -58.85 3.68
N LYS A 89 7.40 -59.01 3.36
CA LYS A 89 6.29 -58.14 3.79
C LYS A 89 6.14 -58.08 5.33
N PRO A 90 5.90 -56.89 5.92
CA PRO A 90 5.49 -56.76 7.31
C PRO A 90 3.99 -57.08 7.48
N ALA A 91 3.64 -57.87 8.50
CA ALA A 91 2.27 -58.06 8.93
C ALA A 91 1.75 -56.79 9.63
N ALA A 92 0.61 -56.27 9.15
CA ALA A 92 -0.06 -55.09 9.66
C ALA A 92 -0.61 -55.29 11.08
N SER A 93 -0.44 -54.29 11.96
CA SER A 93 -1.34 -54.09 13.10
C SER A 93 -1.97 -52.70 13.05
N LYS A 94 -3.31 -52.69 13.08
CA LYS A 94 -4.18 -51.52 13.03
C LYS A 94 -4.20 -50.79 14.37
N LYS A 95 -4.32 -49.46 14.27
CA LYS A 95 -4.86 -48.50 15.25
C LYS A 95 -5.85 -49.16 16.23
N LYS A 96 -5.69 -48.90 17.54
CA LYS A 96 -6.83 -48.82 18.46
C LYS A 96 -6.69 -47.67 19.47
N LYS A 97 -7.68 -46.77 19.39
CA LYS A 97 -8.12 -45.87 20.45
C LYS A 97 -8.59 -46.68 21.68
N LYS A 98 -8.39 -46.08 22.86
CA LYS A 98 -8.93 -46.44 24.18
C LYS A 98 -10.39 -46.94 24.14
N LYS A 99 -10.67 -48.07 24.81
CA LYS A 99 -11.66 -48.17 25.93
C LYS A 99 -11.75 -49.59 26.53
N LYS A 100 -11.65 -49.61 27.86
CA LYS A 100 -12.36 -50.41 28.88
C LYS A 100 -12.44 -51.95 28.79
N SER A 101 -11.76 -52.56 29.77
CA SER A 101 -12.25 -53.51 30.78
C SER A 101 -12.73 -54.92 30.43
N LYS A 102 -12.15 -55.85 31.22
CA LYS A 102 -12.76 -56.96 31.99
C LYS A 102 -12.80 -58.37 31.38
N LYS A 103 -12.33 -59.28 32.26
CA LYS A 103 -12.68 -60.70 32.47
C LYS A 103 -11.87 -61.81 31.78
N MET A 104 -11.03 -62.41 32.62
CA MET A 104 -10.80 -63.84 32.87
C MET A 104 -11.75 -64.86 32.22
N SER A 105 -11.18 -65.95 31.68
CA SER A 105 -11.30 -67.36 32.12
C SER A 105 -10.73 -68.26 31.00
N LYS A 106 -9.62 -68.99 31.22
CA LYS A 106 -9.54 -70.36 31.80
C LYS A 106 -10.09 -71.46 30.87
N ALA A 107 -9.18 -72.29 30.35
CA ALA A 107 -9.24 -73.77 30.20
C ALA A 107 -7.95 -74.18 29.44
N GLU A 108 -7.03 -74.97 30.00
CA GLU A 108 -7.07 -76.46 30.06
C GLU A 108 -7.24 -77.10 28.67
N ASN A 109 -6.53 -78.14 28.25
CA ASN A 109 -5.41 -78.92 28.75
C ASN A 109 -4.96 -79.81 27.56
N ASP A 110 -3.89 -80.58 27.75
CA ASP A 110 -3.51 -81.79 26.99
C ASP A 110 -2.78 -81.59 25.64
N ALA A 111 -1.76 -82.37 25.29
CA ALA A 111 -0.91 -83.33 25.97
C ALA A 111 0.23 -83.74 25.01
N ALA A 112 1.26 -84.34 25.58
CA ALA A 112 2.21 -85.29 24.98
C ALA A 112 3.41 -84.75 24.16
N ALA A 113 4.55 -84.74 24.83
CA ALA A 113 5.88 -85.00 24.26
C ALA A 113 6.00 -86.49 23.83
N PRO A 114 7.04 -86.92 23.07
CA PRO A 114 8.37 -87.06 23.68
C PRO A 114 9.58 -86.68 22.80
N ALA A 115 10.66 -86.42 23.53
CA ALA A 115 12.08 -86.30 23.22
C ALA A 115 12.66 -86.97 21.94
N LYS A 116 13.67 -86.31 21.35
CA LYS A 116 15.07 -86.82 21.34
C LYS A 116 16.09 -85.76 20.88
N ALA A 117 17.13 -85.63 21.72
CA ALA A 117 18.53 -85.24 21.53
C ALA A 117 18.97 -84.44 20.28
N GLU A 118 19.66 -83.32 20.48
CA GLU A 118 21.14 -83.29 20.49
C GLU A 118 21.69 -81.97 21.06
N LYS A 119 22.64 -82.09 21.99
CA LYS A 119 23.62 -81.05 22.34
C LYS A 119 24.62 -80.96 21.18
N ASP A 120 24.96 -79.75 20.72
CA ASP A 120 26.38 -79.41 20.58
C ASP A 120 26.66 -77.92 20.28
N LYS A 121 27.61 -77.40 21.06
CA LYS A 121 28.62 -76.39 20.73
C LYS A 121 28.22 -74.91 20.58
N GLU A 122 28.43 -74.19 21.69
CA GLU A 122 29.19 -72.94 21.67
C GLU A 122 30.41 -73.08 20.75
N ARG A 123 30.46 -72.26 19.69
CA ARG A 123 31.67 -71.99 18.91
C ARG A 123 32.07 -70.53 19.15
N PRO A 124 33.37 -70.23 19.30
CA PRO A 124 33.86 -68.85 19.36
C PRO A 124 33.52 -68.13 18.04
N PRO A 125 33.39 -66.80 18.02
CA PRO A 125 33.05 -66.08 16.80
C PRO A 125 34.13 -66.39 15.75
N THR A 126 33.71 -66.96 14.63
CA THR A 126 34.55 -67.19 13.46
C THR A 126 34.94 -65.83 12.87
N GLY A 127 36.20 -65.65 12.45
CA GLY A 127 36.75 -64.39 11.94
C GLY A 127 36.01 -63.76 10.75
N ALA A 128 35.04 -64.47 10.15
CA ALA A 128 34.16 -63.94 9.12
C ALA A 128 33.15 -62.90 9.63
N ALA A 129 32.61 -63.04 10.85
CA ALA A 129 31.65 -62.08 11.41
C ALA A 129 32.34 -60.77 11.89
N ALA A 130 33.60 -60.85 12.30
CA ALA A 130 34.42 -59.68 12.58
C ALA A 130 34.80 -58.94 11.29
N ALA A 131 35.11 -59.67 10.22
CA ALA A 131 35.41 -59.09 8.91
C ALA A 131 34.20 -58.42 8.24
N GLU A 132 32.98 -58.98 8.37
CA GLU A 132 31.76 -58.33 7.88
C GLU A 132 31.46 -57.02 8.64
N LEU A 133 31.59 -57.02 9.97
CA LEU A 133 31.42 -55.81 10.78
C LEU A 133 32.47 -54.73 10.47
N GLU A 134 33.68 -55.14 10.11
CA GLU A 134 34.78 -54.25 9.71
C GLU A 134 34.58 -53.71 8.28
N GLN A 135 34.03 -54.50 7.37
CA GLN A 135 33.62 -54.06 6.04
C GLN A 135 32.46 -53.07 6.07
N ASP A 136 31.44 -53.30 6.90
CA ASP A 136 30.31 -52.38 7.06
C ASP A 136 30.72 -51.06 7.72
N LYS A 137 31.64 -51.10 8.70
CA LYS A 137 32.27 -49.89 9.26
C LYS A 137 33.03 -49.11 8.21
N ASN A 138 33.85 -49.79 7.39
CA ASN A 138 34.63 -49.14 6.33
C ASN A 138 33.75 -48.56 5.22
N ARG A 139 32.60 -49.17 4.92
CA ARG A 139 31.59 -48.61 4.01
C ARG A 139 30.97 -47.34 4.57
N LEU A 140 30.55 -47.36 5.85
CA LEU A 140 29.97 -46.19 6.51
C LEU A 140 30.99 -45.04 6.64
N ILE A 141 32.25 -45.34 6.94
CA ILE A 141 33.34 -44.35 6.96
C ILE A 141 33.53 -43.72 5.59
N LYS A 142 33.53 -44.53 4.52
CA LYS A 142 33.67 -44.04 3.15
C LYS A 142 32.48 -43.18 2.72
N GLU A 143 31.25 -43.60 3.02
CA GLU A 143 30.05 -42.82 2.75
C GLU A 143 30.07 -41.45 3.48
N LEU A 144 30.50 -41.42 4.73
CA LEU A 144 30.65 -40.17 5.50
C LEU A 144 31.80 -39.28 5.02
N GLN A 145 32.89 -39.87 4.50
CA GLN A 145 34.00 -39.14 3.89
C GLN A 145 33.59 -38.52 2.55
N ASP A 146 32.95 -39.33 1.70
CA ASP A 146 32.42 -38.90 0.40
C ASP A 146 31.36 -37.79 0.58
N GLU A 147 30.53 -37.86 1.64
CA GLU A 147 29.57 -36.79 1.99
C GLU A 147 30.28 -35.48 2.38
N ILE A 148 31.36 -35.53 3.16
CA ILE A 148 32.13 -34.34 3.55
C ILE A 148 32.84 -33.72 2.33
N GLU A 149 33.43 -34.55 1.47
CA GLU A 149 34.10 -34.09 0.24
C GLU A 149 33.10 -33.47 -0.73
N LEU A 150 31.94 -34.10 -0.93
CA LEU A 150 30.88 -33.56 -1.77
C LEU A 150 30.30 -32.26 -1.21
N ASP A 151 30.09 -32.17 0.11
CA ASP A 151 29.62 -30.95 0.77
C ASP A 151 30.63 -29.81 0.61
N THR A 152 31.93 -30.07 0.84
CA THR A 152 32.97 -29.04 0.68
C THR A 152 33.09 -28.58 -0.78
N TYR A 153 33.10 -29.51 -1.73
CA TYR A 153 33.11 -29.20 -3.16
C TYR A 153 31.89 -28.39 -3.60
N ASN A 154 30.68 -28.81 -3.22
CA ASN A 154 29.45 -28.09 -3.55
C ASN A 154 29.45 -26.68 -2.94
N ASN A 155 29.94 -26.53 -1.70
CA ASN A 155 30.04 -25.22 -1.05
C ASN A 155 31.03 -24.29 -1.75
N GLU A 156 32.19 -24.79 -2.18
CA GLU A 156 33.18 -24.01 -2.93
C GLU A 156 32.66 -23.60 -4.30
N GLN A 157 32.03 -24.52 -5.03
CA GLN A 157 31.43 -24.23 -6.34
C GLN A 157 30.29 -23.21 -6.21
N ASN A 158 29.41 -23.36 -5.22
CA ASN A 158 28.34 -22.41 -4.96
C ASN A 158 28.90 -21.03 -4.59
N ALA A 159 29.97 -20.95 -3.81
CA ALA A 159 30.61 -19.69 -3.45
C ALA A 159 31.20 -18.97 -4.67
N GLN A 160 31.86 -19.70 -5.58
CA GLN A 160 32.39 -19.13 -6.82
C GLN A 160 31.29 -18.59 -7.74
N ILE A 161 30.21 -19.37 -7.93
CA ILE A 161 29.06 -18.96 -8.74
C ILE A 161 28.36 -17.74 -8.13
N GLU A 162 28.21 -17.73 -6.80
CA GLU A 162 27.63 -16.60 -6.08
C GLU A 162 28.47 -15.33 -6.26
N GLU A 163 29.80 -15.42 -6.10
CA GLU A 163 30.71 -14.28 -6.30
C GLU A 163 30.67 -13.73 -7.73
N GLU A 164 30.65 -14.60 -8.74
CA GLU A 164 30.50 -14.19 -10.14
C GLU A 164 29.18 -13.45 -10.37
N ARG A 165 28.07 -14.02 -9.90
CA ARG A 165 26.74 -13.39 -9.98
C ARG A 165 26.69 -12.06 -9.23
N MET A 166 27.36 -11.95 -8.09
CA MET A 166 27.49 -10.71 -7.33
C MET A 166 28.20 -9.63 -8.16
N ARG A 167 29.31 -9.98 -8.81
CA ARG A 167 30.08 -9.06 -9.66
C ARG A 167 29.24 -8.56 -10.83
N GLN A 168 28.60 -9.48 -11.56
CA GLN A 168 27.72 -9.16 -12.68
C GLN A 168 26.53 -8.30 -12.22
N ARG A 169 25.91 -8.65 -11.09
CA ARG A 169 24.78 -7.92 -10.52
C ARG A 169 25.17 -6.49 -10.17
N ARG A 170 26.31 -6.29 -9.50
CA ARG A 170 26.81 -4.97 -9.13
C ARG A 170 27.01 -4.09 -10.37
N ALA A 171 27.70 -4.61 -11.39
CA ALA A 171 27.97 -3.88 -12.62
C ALA A 171 26.69 -3.49 -13.37
N GLN A 172 25.71 -4.39 -13.45
CA GLN A 172 24.41 -4.08 -14.07
C GLN A 172 23.62 -3.07 -13.24
N LEU A 173 23.44 -3.29 -11.93
CA LEU A 173 22.67 -2.38 -11.08
C LEU A 173 23.26 -0.97 -11.02
N GLU A 174 24.59 -0.82 -11.08
CA GLU A 174 25.26 0.49 -11.15
C GLU A 174 24.86 1.26 -12.41
N LYS A 175 24.81 0.59 -13.58
CA LYS A 175 24.34 1.19 -14.83
C LYS A 175 22.87 1.63 -14.74
N THR A 176 21.98 0.78 -14.19
CA THR A 176 20.57 1.16 -13.99
C THR A 176 20.44 2.32 -13.00
N TRP A 177 21.17 2.27 -11.89
CA TRP A 177 21.15 3.28 -10.85
C TRP A 177 21.53 4.65 -11.40
N HIS A 178 22.63 4.75 -12.16
CA HIS A 178 23.02 6.00 -12.81
C HIS A 178 21.91 6.54 -13.73
N ARG A 179 21.28 5.65 -14.52
CA ARG A 179 20.22 6.05 -15.45
C ARG A 179 18.97 6.57 -14.75
N VAL A 180 18.55 5.91 -13.67
CA VAL A 180 17.40 6.32 -12.85
C VAL A 180 17.73 7.62 -12.11
N HIS A 181 18.92 7.71 -11.53
CA HIS A 181 19.38 8.88 -10.77
C HIS A 181 19.47 10.13 -11.66
N GLU A 182 20.10 10.03 -12.84
CA GLU A 182 20.21 11.12 -13.82
C GLU A 182 18.83 11.69 -14.19
N ARG A 183 17.88 10.81 -14.52
CA ARG A 183 16.51 11.21 -14.89
C ARG A 183 15.74 11.82 -13.72
N ARG A 184 15.88 11.24 -12.53
CA ARG A 184 15.25 11.77 -11.32
C ARG A 184 15.79 13.16 -10.99
N LYS A 185 17.10 13.36 -11.08
CA LYS A 185 17.75 14.65 -10.90
C LYS A 185 17.26 15.67 -11.93
N ALA A 186 17.27 15.31 -13.21
CA ALA A 186 16.74 16.16 -14.28
C ALA A 186 15.26 16.54 -14.06
N PHE A 187 14.44 15.62 -13.53
CA PHE A 187 13.06 15.92 -13.17
C PHE A 187 12.95 16.90 -11.99
N VAL A 188 13.78 16.75 -10.96
CA VAL A 188 13.80 17.68 -9.80
C VAL A 188 14.23 19.08 -10.26
N ASP A 189 15.29 19.18 -11.06
CA ASP A 189 15.77 20.46 -11.62
C ASP A 189 14.70 21.11 -12.51
N TYR A 190 13.96 20.31 -13.28
CA TYR A 190 12.81 20.78 -14.05
C TYR A 190 11.66 21.27 -13.16
N ALA A 191 11.31 20.50 -12.12
CA ALA A 191 10.22 20.86 -11.21
C ALA A 191 10.52 22.15 -10.43
N LEU A 192 11.79 22.37 -10.06
CA LEU A 192 12.24 23.60 -9.41
C LEU A 192 12.07 24.81 -10.35
N LYS A 193 12.48 24.68 -11.62
CA LYS A 193 12.25 25.74 -12.63
C LYS A 193 10.78 26.05 -12.84
N CYS A 194 9.92 25.02 -12.92
CA CYS A 194 8.48 25.24 -13.01
C CYS A 194 7.91 25.93 -11.76
N PHE A 195 8.46 25.63 -10.58
CA PHE A 195 8.06 26.30 -9.35
C PHE A 195 8.46 27.79 -9.36
N GLU A 196 9.68 28.12 -9.79
CA GLU A 196 10.16 29.49 -9.97
C GLU A 196 9.32 30.26 -11.01
N GLU A 197 8.93 29.61 -12.10
CA GLU A 197 8.00 30.17 -13.09
C GLU A 197 6.61 30.43 -12.50
N ASP A 198 6.07 29.48 -11.72
CA ASP A 198 4.78 29.61 -11.02
C ASP A 198 4.82 30.73 -9.96
N GLU A 199 5.95 30.95 -9.31
CA GLU A 199 6.19 32.06 -8.35
C GLU A 199 6.28 33.40 -9.08
N TRP A 200 7.03 33.47 -10.18
CA TRP A 200 7.13 34.66 -11.02
C TRP A 200 5.77 35.09 -11.59
N LEU A 201 4.98 34.14 -12.09
CA LEU A 201 3.62 34.41 -12.58
C LEU A 201 2.71 34.98 -11.49
N ARG A 202 2.87 34.53 -10.25
CA ARG A 202 2.14 35.06 -9.10
C ARG A 202 2.58 36.47 -8.75
N TYR A 203 3.89 36.71 -8.70
CA TYR A 203 4.42 38.06 -8.49
C TYR A 203 3.87 39.07 -9.53
N MET A 204 3.72 38.62 -10.79
CA MET A 204 3.21 39.45 -11.89
C MET A 204 1.68 39.63 -11.90
N SER A 205 0.89 38.86 -11.11
CA SER A 205 -0.57 38.93 -11.16
C SER A 205 -1.14 40.23 -10.59
N CYS A 206 -0.43 40.84 -9.61
CA CYS A 206 -0.80 42.11 -8.97
C CYS A 206 -2.29 42.20 -8.55
N ASP A 207 -2.85 41.09 -8.07
CA ASP A 207 -4.27 40.98 -7.69
C ASP A 207 -4.60 41.67 -6.34
N GLY A 208 -3.58 42.15 -5.63
CA GLY A 208 -3.69 42.80 -4.33
C GLY A 208 -3.93 41.82 -3.16
N LEU A 209 -3.78 40.52 -3.40
CA LEU A 209 -3.79 39.49 -2.37
C LEU A 209 -2.37 39.24 -1.84
N PRO A 210 -2.21 38.84 -0.56
CA PRO A 210 -0.91 38.47 -0.02
C PRO A 210 -0.39 37.19 -0.68
N ASP A 211 0.92 37.08 -0.88
CA ASP A 211 1.52 35.83 -1.37
C ASP A 211 1.43 34.73 -0.30
N PRO A 212 0.78 33.58 -0.58
CA PRO A 212 0.74 32.44 0.34
C PRO A 212 2.11 31.89 0.75
N ALA A 213 3.16 32.13 -0.05
CA ALA A 213 4.53 31.74 0.27
C ALA A 213 5.24 32.71 1.24
N VAL A 214 4.70 33.91 1.49
CA VAL A 214 5.34 34.96 2.29
C VAL A 214 4.57 35.17 3.60
N LEU A 215 5.02 34.50 4.67
CA LEU A 215 4.37 34.53 5.99
C LEU A 215 4.14 35.95 6.57
N PRO A 216 5.07 36.92 6.43
CA PRO A 216 4.82 38.30 6.90
C PRO A 216 3.64 39.00 6.21
N GLU A 217 3.42 38.75 4.93
CA GLU A 217 2.30 39.33 4.17
C GLU A 217 0.97 38.76 4.66
N LEU A 218 0.92 37.45 4.88
CA LEU A 218 -0.25 36.76 5.45
C LEU A 218 -0.60 37.28 6.85
N ASN A 219 0.40 37.49 7.70
CA ASN A 219 0.20 38.06 9.04
C ASN A 219 -0.31 39.50 8.97
N THR A 220 0.23 40.30 8.03
CA THR A 220 -0.23 41.68 7.80
C THR A 220 -1.68 41.68 7.33
N PHE A 221 -2.05 40.79 6.41
CA PHE A 221 -3.43 40.63 5.95
C PHE A 221 -4.37 40.25 7.10
N LEU A 222 -3.99 39.26 7.94
CA LEU A 222 -4.79 38.86 9.12
C LEU A 222 -4.97 40.01 10.12
N PHE A 223 -3.94 40.84 10.32
CA PHE A 223 -4.02 42.01 11.19
C PHE A 223 -4.98 43.06 10.62
N LEU A 224 -4.83 43.42 9.34
CA LEU A 224 -5.70 44.39 8.67
C LEU A 224 -7.15 43.92 8.66
N TRP A 225 -7.39 42.63 8.41
CA TRP A 225 -8.73 42.05 8.46
C TRP A 225 -9.35 42.15 9.86
N SER A 226 -8.54 42.02 10.92
CA SER A 226 -9.02 42.16 12.30
C SER A 226 -9.47 43.57 12.67
N LEU A 227 -8.99 44.60 11.96
CA LEU A 227 -9.49 45.97 12.13
C LEU A 227 -10.92 46.14 11.57
N ASP A 228 -11.32 45.26 10.66
CA ASP A 228 -12.60 45.31 9.96
C ASP A 228 -13.68 44.45 10.61
N ASP A 229 -13.46 43.82 11.77
CA ASP A 229 -14.42 42.93 12.47
C ASP A 229 -15.81 43.55 12.65
N SER A 230 -15.88 44.86 12.84
CA SER A 230 -17.14 45.60 12.97
C SER A 230 -17.97 45.66 11.68
N LYS A 231 -17.37 45.41 10.52
CA LYS A 231 -18.00 45.42 9.19
C LYS A 231 -18.54 44.06 8.77
N ALA A 232 -18.35 43.02 9.58
CA ALA A 232 -18.84 41.67 9.29
C ALA A 232 -20.36 41.65 9.09
N SER A 233 -20.77 41.24 7.90
CA SER A 233 -22.17 41.13 7.48
C SER A 233 -22.34 40.04 6.43
N MET A 234 -23.57 39.51 6.31
CA MET A 234 -23.89 38.52 5.28
C MET A 234 -23.64 39.00 3.86
N LYS A 235 -23.63 40.32 3.61
CA LYS A 235 -23.31 40.92 2.30
C LYS A 235 -21.80 40.93 2.01
N SER A 236 -20.97 41.09 3.04
CA SER A 236 -19.51 41.10 2.93
C SER A 236 -18.89 39.70 2.95
N LEU A 237 -19.62 38.72 3.49
CA LEU A 237 -19.17 37.34 3.66
C LEU A 237 -18.70 36.66 2.36
N PRO A 238 -19.42 36.76 1.21
CA PRO A 238 -19.05 36.05 -0.02
C PRO A 238 -17.61 36.31 -0.46
N ARG A 239 -17.25 37.58 -0.60
CA ARG A 239 -15.92 38.02 -1.05
C ARG A 239 -14.82 37.58 -0.10
N GLN A 240 -15.04 37.71 1.21
CA GLN A 240 -14.03 37.34 2.20
C GLN A 240 -13.83 35.81 2.27
N CYS A 241 -14.93 35.04 2.20
CA CYS A 241 -14.85 33.58 2.13
C CYS A 241 -14.05 33.11 0.93
N GLU A 242 -14.31 33.64 -0.27
CA GLU A 242 -13.59 33.25 -1.49
C GLU A 242 -12.09 33.51 -1.39
N ILE A 243 -11.70 34.71 -0.91
CA ILE A 243 -10.28 35.08 -0.74
C ILE A 243 -9.60 34.17 0.28
N VAL A 244 -10.19 33.99 1.46
CA VAL A 244 -9.55 33.22 2.53
C VAL A 244 -9.42 31.75 2.17
N ILE A 245 -10.44 31.17 1.52
CA ILE A 245 -10.39 29.77 1.09
C ILE A 245 -9.38 29.58 -0.03
N TYR A 246 -9.25 30.53 -0.95
CA TYR A 246 -8.18 30.53 -1.94
C TYR A 246 -6.78 30.53 -1.28
N LEU A 247 -6.55 31.40 -0.28
CA LEU A 247 -5.29 31.47 0.45
C LEU A 247 -5.01 30.19 1.24
N ILE A 248 -6.00 29.61 1.92
CA ILE A 248 -5.87 28.34 2.63
C ILE A 248 -5.49 27.21 1.65
N ARG A 249 -6.17 27.10 0.52
CA ARG A 249 -5.88 26.08 -0.49
C ARG A 249 -4.45 26.20 -1.03
N LYS A 250 -3.96 27.43 -1.22
CA LYS A 250 -2.57 27.68 -1.64
C LYS A 250 -1.55 27.37 -0.55
N LEU A 251 -1.87 27.65 0.71
CA LEU A 251 -1.06 27.21 1.84
C LEU A 251 -1.02 25.68 1.93
N ASP A 252 -2.12 24.97 1.69
CA ASP A 252 -2.17 23.51 1.67
C ASP A 252 -1.29 22.94 0.54
N GLU A 253 -1.34 23.52 -0.67
CA GLU A 253 -0.43 23.16 -1.78
C GLU A 253 1.06 23.30 -1.38
N ILE A 254 1.42 24.35 -0.62
CA ILE A 254 2.80 24.57 -0.14
C ILE A 254 3.17 23.57 0.96
N ILE A 255 2.28 23.33 1.92
CA ILE A 255 2.49 22.40 3.03
C ILE A 255 2.69 20.97 2.53
N GLU A 256 1.95 20.54 1.50
CA GLU A 256 1.99 19.17 0.99
C GLU A 256 3.08 18.94 -0.07
N PHE A 257 3.35 19.91 -0.94
CA PHE A 257 4.13 19.67 -2.17
C PHE A 257 5.40 20.50 -2.32
N SER A 258 5.74 21.36 -1.35
CA SER A 258 6.97 22.14 -1.45
C SER A 258 8.22 21.23 -1.41
N PRO A 259 9.05 21.21 -2.46
CA PRO A 259 10.15 20.25 -2.59
C PRO A 259 11.36 20.56 -1.68
N GLN A 260 11.43 21.74 -1.04
CA GLN A 260 12.58 22.18 -0.23
C GLN A 260 12.22 23.01 1.01
N SER A 261 10.99 22.94 1.50
CA SER A 261 10.62 23.70 2.71
C SER A 261 11.22 23.09 3.98
N GLU A 262 11.83 23.94 4.82
CA GLU A 262 12.28 23.52 6.14
C GLU A 262 11.10 23.07 7.02
N PRO A 263 11.27 22.08 7.91
CA PRO A 263 10.19 21.61 8.79
C PRO A 263 9.62 22.71 9.71
N THR A 264 10.46 23.66 10.12
CA THR A 264 10.09 24.85 10.92
C THR A 264 9.14 25.75 10.13
N TYR A 265 9.49 26.07 8.90
CA TYR A 265 8.65 26.86 8.00
C TYR A 265 7.28 26.20 7.75
N ILE A 266 7.24 24.88 7.52
CA ILE A 266 5.98 24.14 7.36
C ILE A 266 5.11 24.25 8.61
N GLN A 267 5.71 24.17 9.80
CA GLN A 267 4.98 24.33 11.05
C GLN A 267 4.40 25.75 11.21
N ASP A 268 5.13 26.78 10.81
CA ASP A 268 4.64 28.16 10.81
C ASP A 268 3.49 28.36 9.80
N CYS A 269 3.59 27.76 8.60
CA CYS A 269 2.48 27.72 7.64
C CYS A 269 1.23 27.08 8.25
N LYS A 270 1.38 25.94 8.94
CA LYS A 270 0.26 25.26 9.62
C LYS A 270 -0.39 26.15 10.70
N GLN A 271 0.41 26.91 11.46
CA GLN A 271 -0.10 27.85 12.45
C GLN A 271 -0.88 29.01 11.82
N ILE A 272 -0.33 29.64 10.77
CA ILE A 272 -1.02 30.74 10.07
C ILE A 272 -2.32 30.25 9.44
N ARG A 273 -2.29 29.08 8.80
CA ARG A 273 -3.48 28.42 8.26
C ARG A 273 -4.56 28.24 9.33
N GLN A 274 -4.19 27.79 10.52
CA GLN A 274 -5.13 27.65 11.64
C GLN A 274 -5.75 28.99 12.07
N LYS A 275 -4.95 30.07 12.13
CA LYS A 275 -5.46 31.43 12.42
C LYS A 275 -6.46 31.91 11.37
N PHE A 276 -6.23 31.64 10.08
CA PHE A 276 -7.20 31.94 9.02
C PHE A 276 -8.51 31.18 9.21
N ARG A 277 -8.45 29.89 9.55
CA ARG A 277 -9.63 29.04 9.81
C ARG A 277 -10.46 29.59 10.96
N GLU A 278 -9.83 29.92 12.08
CA GLU A 278 -10.47 30.49 13.27
C GLU A 278 -11.07 31.86 12.98
N LYS A 279 -10.33 32.73 12.28
CA LYS A 279 -10.81 34.07 11.93
C LYS A 279 -12.01 34.01 10.99
N LEU A 280 -11.99 33.12 9.99
CA LEU A 280 -13.11 32.91 9.08
C LEU A 280 -14.36 32.41 9.84
N GLN A 281 -14.19 31.47 10.76
CA GLN A 281 -15.30 30.99 11.59
C GLN A 281 -15.87 32.11 12.46
N GLY A 282 -15.02 32.90 13.11
CA GLY A 282 -15.46 34.07 13.88
C GLY A 282 -16.17 35.12 13.02
N TRP A 283 -15.74 35.32 11.78
CA TRP A 283 -16.38 36.22 10.84
C TRP A 283 -17.78 35.74 10.42
N ILE A 284 -17.94 34.43 10.17
CA ILE A 284 -19.23 33.79 9.91
C ILE A 284 -20.16 33.96 11.12
N ASP A 285 -19.65 33.73 12.33
CA ASP A 285 -20.42 33.86 13.56
C ASP A 285 -20.84 35.31 13.82
N MET A 286 -19.97 36.29 13.57
CA MET A 286 -20.31 37.71 13.67
C MET A 286 -21.33 38.15 12.61
N ALA A 287 -21.19 37.69 11.37
CA ALA A 287 -22.18 37.94 10.31
C ALA A 287 -23.55 37.33 10.66
N SER A 288 -23.54 36.13 11.26
CA SER A 288 -24.72 35.45 11.79
C SER A 288 -25.38 36.24 12.93
N TYR A 289 -24.60 36.80 13.86
CA TYR A 289 -25.09 37.68 14.92
C TYR A 289 -25.76 38.93 14.34
N CYS A 290 -25.11 39.59 13.38
CA CYS A 290 -25.65 40.78 12.72
C CYS A 290 -27.00 40.50 12.03
N LEU A 291 -27.13 39.36 11.35
CA LEU A 291 -28.37 38.90 10.73
C LEU A 291 -29.47 38.66 11.78
N LEU A 292 -29.17 37.85 12.79
CA LEU A 292 -30.14 37.48 13.83
C LEU A 292 -30.52 38.64 14.75
N ARG A 293 -29.78 39.76 14.75
CA ARG A 293 -30.16 40.96 15.50
C ARG A 293 -31.34 41.72 14.87
N GLN A 294 -31.59 41.54 13.58
CA GLN A 294 -32.67 42.23 12.86
C GLN A 294 -33.44 41.25 11.99
N ILE A 295 -34.02 40.22 12.61
CA ILE A 295 -34.66 39.10 11.91
C ILE A 295 -35.74 39.59 10.96
N GLU A 296 -36.65 40.45 11.41
CA GLU A 296 -37.76 40.92 10.57
C GLU A 296 -37.32 41.73 9.34
N ARG A 297 -36.15 42.37 9.40
CA ARG A 297 -35.63 43.20 8.30
C ARG A 297 -34.75 42.40 7.35
N ASP A 298 -33.89 41.55 7.89
CA ASP A 298 -32.79 40.93 7.15
C ASP A 298 -33.09 39.47 6.74
N THR A 299 -34.26 38.94 7.09
CA THR A 299 -34.70 37.58 6.70
C THR A 299 -36.03 37.59 5.95
N ILE A 300 -36.33 36.49 5.26
CA ILE A 300 -37.59 36.30 4.52
C ILE A 300 -38.63 35.71 5.47
N ARG A 301 -39.74 36.43 5.66
CA ARG A 301 -40.85 35.95 6.46
C ARG A 301 -41.65 34.89 5.69
N VAL A 302 -41.65 33.66 6.20
CA VAL A 302 -42.38 32.53 5.58
C VAL A 302 -43.85 32.56 6.04
N ASP A 303 -44.08 32.82 7.31
CA ASP A 303 -45.41 32.98 7.89
C ASP A 303 -45.42 33.96 9.08
N LEU A 304 -46.52 34.03 9.83
CA LEU A 304 -46.63 34.94 10.96
C LEU A 304 -45.59 34.70 12.07
N LYS A 305 -45.09 33.46 12.21
CA LYS A 305 -44.20 33.02 13.28
C LYS A 305 -42.80 32.66 12.78
N ASN A 306 -42.61 32.31 11.51
CA ASN A 306 -41.39 31.73 10.99
C ASN A 306 -40.69 32.67 10.01
N ALA A 307 -39.36 32.75 10.14
CA ALA A 307 -38.49 33.48 9.25
C ALA A 307 -37.36 32.57 8.75
N ARG A 308 -36.95 32.76 7.49
CA ARG A 308 -35.91 31.97 6.82
C ARG A 308 -34.90 32.87 6.13
N TYR A 309 -33.63 32.49 6.15
CA TYR A 309 -32.57 33.13 5.37
C TYR A 309 -31.68 32.09 4.71
N VAL A 310 -31.24 32.39 3.49
CA VAL A 310 -30.37 31.52 2.70
C VAL A 310 -29.33 32.38 1.98
N GLN A 311 -28.06 32.00 2.08
CA GLN A 311 -26.98 32.51 1.26
C GLN A 311 -26.20 31.32 0.70
N GLN A 312 -26.15 31.18 -0.62
CA GLN A 312 -25.37 30.15 -1.30
C GLN A 312 -24.08 30.76 -1.85
N LEU A 313 -22.97 30.11 -1.58
CA LEU A 313 -21.64 30.38 -2.12
C LEU A 313 -21.03 29.06 -2.58
N THR A 314 -20.06 29.10 -3.49
CA THR A 314 -19.40 27.88 -3.98
C THR A 314 -18.82 27.02 -2.84
N PRO A 315 -18.13 27.59 -1.82
CA PRO A 315 -17.57 26.79 -0.73
C PRO A 315 -18.41 26.75 0.55
N LEU A 316 -19.53 27.47 0.61
CA LEU A 316 -20.30 27.67 1.86
C LEU A 316 -21.77 27.94 1.55
N VAL A 317 -22.68 27.19 2.17
CA VAL A 317 -24.11 27.52 2.15
C VAL A 317 -24.56 27.79 3.58
N CYS A 318 -25.10 28.99 3.80
CA CYS A 318 -25.62 29.43 5.10
C CYS A 318 -27.14 29.45 5.09
N CYS A 319 -27.77 28.65 5.93
CA CYS A 319 -29.22 28.60 6.10
C CYS A 319 -29.62 28.91 7.54
N PHE A 320 -30.66 29.71 7.72
CA PHE A 320 -31.23 30.03 9.02
C PHE A 320 -32.74 29.83 9.00
N TRP A 321 -33.24 29.31 10.11
CA TRP A 321 -34.65 29.30 10.46
C TRP A 321 -34.81 29.88 11.87
N ALA A 322 -35.73 30.82 12.04
CA ALA A 322 -35.95 31.48 13.33
C ALA A 322 -37.44 31.75 13.58
N LEU A 323 -37.84 31.66 14.85
CA LEU A 323 -39.17 32.03 15.30
C LEU A 323 -39.26 33.52 15.63
N ILE A 324 -40.10 34.27 14.92
CA ILE A 324 -40.41 35.67 15.21
C ILE A 324 -41.18 35.74 16.53
N ARG A 325 -40.66 36.52 17.47
CA ARG A 325 -41.25 36.70 18.80
C ARG A 325 -42.55 37.49 18.72
N MET A 326 -43.69 36.79 18.85
CA MET A 326 -45.00 37.44 18.90
C MET A 326 -45.27 38.11 20.26
N PRO A 327 -45.94 39.27 20.30
CA PRO A 327 -46.28 40.00 21.54
C PRO A 327 -47.50 39.42 22.27
N ILE A 328 -47.60 38.10 22.42
CA ILE A 328 -48.77 37.43 23.04
C ILE A 328 -48.36 36.84 24.41
N SER A 329 -49.19 37.03 25.44
CA SER A 329 -49.05 36.31 26.72
C SER A 329 -49.32 34.82 26.50
N LEU A 330 -48.34 33.96 26.80
CA LEU A 330 -48.48 32.51 26.65
C LEU A 330 -49.68 32.00 27.46
N LYS A 331 -50.80 31.70 26.78
CA LYS A 331 -51.66 30.60 27.23
C LYS A 331 -50.86 29.34 26.94
N GLN A 332 -50.56 28.56 27.96
CA GLN A 332 -49.91 27.26 27.82
C GLN A 332 -50.71 26.43 26.80
N VAL A 333 -50.11 26.16 25.65
CA VAL A 333 -50.65 25.21 24.68
C VAL A 333 -50.76 23.87 25.40
N ALA A 334 -51.93 23.24 25.38
CA ALA A 334 -52.12 21.93 25.99
C ALA A 334 -51.11 20.94 25.41
N GLU A 335 -50.55 20.03 26.23
CA GLU A 335 -49.51 19.08 25.78
C GLU A 335 -49.92 18.25 24.55
N LYS A 336 -51.23 18.03 24.37
CA LYS A 336 -51.80 17.29 23.23
C LYS A 336 -51.68 18.01 21.88
N ASP A 337 -51.45 19.32 21.87
CA ASP A 337 -51.38 20.13 20.64
C ASP A 337 -49.93 20.54 20.27
N LYS A 338 -48.94 20.12 21.06
CA LYS A 338 -47.52 20.38 20.76
C LYS A 338 -47.07 19.51 19.59
N LYS A 339 -46.53 20.14 18.55
CA LYS A 339 -45.91 19.47 17.39
C LYS A 339 -44.40 19.69 17.43
N ALA A 340 -43.65 18.67 17.02
CA ALA A 340 -42.22 18.77 16.85
C ALA A 340 -41.89 19.84 15.81
N VAL A 341 -40.82 20.60 16.04
CA VAL A 341 -40.35 21.60 15.09
C VAL A 341 -39.60 20.85 13.99
N GLU A 342 -40.19 20.80 12.80
CA GLU A 342 -39.60 20.21 11.61
C GLU A 342 -39.25 21.31 10.60
N VAL A 343 -38.01 21.33 10.13
CA VAL A 343 -37.50 22.33 9.20
C VAL A 343 -36.73 21.64 8.08
N ALA A 344 -37.15 21.91 6.84
CA ALA A 344 -36.46 21.47 5.64
C ALA A 344 -35.59 22.60 5.06
N PHE A 345 -34.32 22.29 4.81
CA PHE A 345 -33.35 23.13 4.14
C PHE A 345 -33.00 22.50 2.78
N GLU A 346 -33.85 22.78 1.78
CA GLU A 346 -33.75 22.21 0.43
C GLU A 346 -32.40 22.51 -0.23
N GLU A 347 -31.79 23.65 0.07
CA GLU A 347 -30.52 24.09 -0.51
C GLU A 347 -29.32 23.21 -0.15
N VAL A 348 -29.39 22.56 1.00
CA VAL A 348 -28.35 21.65 1.49
C VAL A 348 -28.85 20.20 1.54
N GLY A 349 -30.07 19.94 1.07
CA GLY A 349 -30.70 18.63 1.11
C GLY A 349 -30.88 18.08 2.53
N LEU A 350 -31.03 18.94 3.54
CA LEU A 350 -31.08 18.55 4.96
C LEU A 350 -32.44 18.90 5.58
N THR A 351 -33.07 17.93 6.21
CA THR A 351 -34.26 18.13 7.04
C THR A 351 -33.94 17.77 8.48
N ILE A 352 -34.32 18.64 9.42
CA ILE A 352 -34.15 18.41 10.86
C ILE A 352 -35.50 18.45 11.57
N THR A 353 -35.73 17.49 12.45
CA THR A 353 -36.87 17.44 13.36
C THR A 353 -36.35 17.48 14.79
N MET A 354 -36.71 18.54 15.51
CA MET A 354 -36.35 18.71 16.91
C MET A 354 -37.27 17.91 17.84
N PRO A 355 -36.78 17.46 19.01
CA PRO A 355 -37.61 16.78 20.01
C PRO A 355 -38.81 17.61 20.46
N LEU A 356 -39.92 16.95 20.80
CA LEU A 356 -41.20 17.59 21.18
C LEU A 356 -41.11 18.53 22.39
N ASP A 357 -40.14 18.31 23.27
CA ASP A 357 -39.93 19.12 24.47
C ASP A 357 -39.13 20.42 24.20
N LEU A 358 -38.61 20.60 22.99
CA LEU A 358 -37.93 21.82 22.56
C LEU A 358 -38.80 22.64 21.59
N ASP A 359 -39.41 23.71 22.09
CA ASP A 359 -40.29 24.59 21.30
C ASP A 359 -39.55 25.61 20.41
N CYS A 360 -38.21 25.64 20.51
CA CYS A 360 -37.32 26.57 19.82
C CYS A 360 -37.66 28.07 20.03
N TYR A 361 -38.44 28.42 21.05
CA TYR A 361 -38.86 29.80 21.28
C TYR A 361 -37.67 30.71 21.61
N CYS A 362 -37.60 31.87 20.97
CA CYS A 362 -36.43 32.79 21.06
C CYS A 362 -35.10 32.16 20.65
N THR A 363 -35.11 31.05 19.89
CA THR A 363 -33.92 30.45 19.31
C THR A 363 -34.01 30.44 17.78
N ALA A 364 -32.88 30.24 17.12
CA ALA A 364 -32.75 30.05 15.69
C ALA A 364 -31.95 28.77 15.42
N ILE A 365 -32.39 28.01 14.42
CA ILE A 365 -31.65 26.86 13.90
C ILE A 365 -30.80 27.38 12.74
N ARG A 366 -29.48 27.22 12.86
CA ARG A 366 -28.51 27.52 11.81
C ARG A 366 -28.01 26.21 11.22
N VAL A 367 -28.04 26.10 9.90
CA VAL A 367 -27.39 25.01 9.17
C VAL A 367 -26.36 25.62 8.23
N LEU A 368 -25.10 25.23 8.38
CA LEU A 368 -24.01 25.58 7.48
C LEU A 368 -23.56 24.32 6.76
N TRP A 369 -23.54 24.33 5.43
CA TRP A 369 -22.78 23.36 4.65
C TRP A 369 -21.44 23.97 4.26
N LEU A 370 -20.35 23.30 4.64
CA LEU A 370 -18.98 23.70 4.36
C LEU A 370 -18.45 22.77 3.25
N GLY A 371 -18.12 23.32 2.08
CA GLY A 371 -17.52 22.59 0.98
C GLY A 371 -16.03 22.26 1.19
N TYR A 372 -15.52 22.45 2.40
CA TYR A 372 -14.13 22.25 2.80
C TYR A 372 -14.07 21.56 4.17
N ASP A 373 -12.96 20.88 4.43
CA ASP A 373 -12.69 20.23 5.72
C ASP A 373 -11.47 20.86 6.39
N HIS A 374 -11.72 21.59 7.47
CA HIS A 374 -10.70 22.25 8.28
C HIS A 374 -10.43 21.53 9.61
N TYR A 375 -11.03 20.36 9.83
CA TYR A 375 -11.07 19.69 11.13
C TYR A 375 -10.37 18.34 11.10
N SER A 376 -10.52 17.56 10.03
CA SER A 376 -9.91 16.22 9.95
C SER A 376 -8.40 16.25 10.17
N ASP A 377 -7.69 17.25 9.63
CA ASP A 377 -6.23 17.36 9.79
C ASP A 377 -5.75 17.75 11.19
N GLN A 378 -6.67 18.08 12.10
CA GLN A 378 -6.40 18.30 13.52
C GLN A 378 -6.44 16.99 14.32
N ALA A 379 -7.04 15.93 13.78
CA ALA A 379 -7.17 14.65 14.46
C ALA A 379 -5.87 13.86 14.43
N THR A 380 -5.58 13.16 15.53
CA THR A 380 -4.36 12.33 15.66
C THR A 380 -4.31 11.17 14.67
N SER A 381 -5.48 10.71 14.18
CA SER A 381 -5.59 9.62 13.22
C SER A 381 -5.48 10.06 11.76
N PHE A 382 -5.30 11.36 11.48
CA PHE A 382 -5.19 11.89 10.12
C PHE A 382 -3.80 11.66 9.51
N ASP A 383 -2.76 12.17 10.18
CA ASP A 383 -1.39 12.07 9.70
C ASP A 383 -0.90 10.62 9.72
N LEU A 384 -0.14 10.25 8.68
CA LEU A 384 0.51 8.94 8.61
C LEU A 384 1.49 8.77 9.80
N PRO A 385 1.40 7.68 10.59
CA PRO A 385 2.37 7.42 11.65
C PRO A 385 3.80 7.36 11.11
N ARG A 386 4.74 8.03 11.80
CA ARG A 386 6.15 8.06 11.39
C ARG A 386 6.84 6.76 11.78
N LEU A 387 7.53 6.15 10.82
CA LEU A 387 8.44 5.04 11.08
C LEU A 387 9.81 5.56 11.52
N PRO A 388 10.45 4.93 12.52
CA PRO A 388 11.86 5.17 12.81
C PRO A 388 12.75 4.84 11.60
N ASP A 389 13.91 5.51 11.51
CA ASP A 389 14.85 5.37 10.39
C ASP A 389 15.33 3.94 10.16
N GLU A 390 15.42 3.13 11.22
CA GLU A 390 15.79 1.71 11.16
C GLU A 390 14.80 0.86 10.32
N TYR A 391 13.53 1.27 10.26
CA TYR A 391 12.48 0.58 9.51
C TYR A 391 12.20 1.24 8.15
N LEU A 392 12.79 2.41 7.88
CA LEU A 392 12.65 3.13 6.63
C LEU A 392 13.57 2.50 5.56
N MET A 393 12.98 1.68 4.69
CA MET A 393 13.65 1.05 3.53
C MET A 393 13.82 2.04 2.35
N ASN A 394 14.48 3.16 2.61
CA ASN A 394 14.68 4.25 1.64
C ASN A 394 15.95 4.12 0.80
N THR A 395 16.63 2.98 0.87
CA THR A 395 17.82 2.69 0.05
C THR A 395 17.44 2.24 -1.36
N ASP A 396 18.34 2.46 -2.32
CA ASP A 396 18.24 1.87 -3.65
C ASP A 396 18.61 0.37 -3.65
N LEU A 397 18.27 -0.33 -4.75
CA LEU A 397 18.50 -1.78 -4.87
C LEU A 397 19.99 -2.14 -4.88
N LEU A 398 20.86 -1.32 -5.47
CA LEU A 398 22.31 -1.57 -5.50
C LEU A 398 22.87 -1.57 -4.06
N THR A 399 22.58 -0.52 -3.30
CA THR A 399 23.01 -0.40 -1.89
C THR A 399 22.42 -1.51 -1.03
N PHE A 400 21.15 -1.85 -1.24
CA PHE A 400 20.49 -2.97 -0.53
C PHE A 400 21.22 -4.29 -0.79
N CYS A 401 21.47 -4.63 -2.05
CA CYS A 401 22.15 -5.88 -2.42
C CYS A 401 23.60 -5.96 -1.90
N GLN A 402 24.30 -4.83 -1.83
CA GLN A 402 25.65 -4.75 -1.25
C GLN A 402 25.61 -5.02 0.26
N ARG A 403 24.77 -4.30 1.00
CA ARG A 403 24.62 -4.48 2.45
C ARG A 403 24.18 -5.88 2.83
N GLU A 404 23.27 -6.46 2.06
CA GLU A 404 22.83 -7.83 2.29
C GLU A 404 23.97 -8.83 2.11
N TYR A 405 24.79 -8.66 1.07
CA TYR A 405 25.95 -9.52 0.84
C TYR A 405 27.01 -9.36 1.94
N GLU A 406 27.34 -8.13 2.32
CA GLU A 406 28.22 -7.83 3.44
C GLU A 406 27.71 -8.51 4.72
N ARG A 407 26.40 -8.39 4.99
CA ARG A 407 25.78 -9.01 6.17
C ARG A 407 25.82 -10.54 6.12
N LEU A 408 25.57 -11.15 4.96
CA LEU A 408 25.70 -12.59 4.78
C LEU A 408 27.14 -13.04 4.98
N SER A 409 28.12 -12.27 4.50
CA SER A 409 29.54 -12.52 4.72
C SER A 409 29.86 -12.49 6.22
N GLU A 410 29.48 -11.43 6.94
CA GLU A 410 29.65 -11.30 8.39
C GLU A 410 29.08 -12.50 9.15
N ILE A 411 27.83 -12.89 8.86
CA ILE A 411 27.21 -14.05 9.52
C ILE A 411 27.95 -15.35 9.17
N ARG A 412 28.41 -15.51 7.92
CA ARG A 412 29.25 -16.67 7.53
C ARG A 412 30.58 -16.68 8.29
N GLU A 413 31.17 -15.52 8.57
CA GLU A 413 32.38 -15.40 9.40
C GLU A 413 32.12 -15.72 10.87
N GLU A 414 31.07 -15.15 11.48
CA GLU A 414 30.64 -15.43 12.85
C GLU A 414 30.34 -16.93 13.05
N GLN A 415 29.74 -17.56 12.04
CA GLN A 415 29.42 -18.98 12.04
C GLN A 415 30.60 -19.87 11.64
N ARG A 416 31.73 -19.33 11.21
CA ARG A 416 32.88 -20.08 10.66
C ARG A 416 33.41 -21.07 11.68
N GLU A 417 33.69 -20.62 12.90
CA GLU A 417 34.20 -21.47 13.98
C GLU A 417 33.18 -22.56 14.35
N GLY A 418 31.90 -22.21 14.45
CA GLY A 418 30.84 -23.18 14.75
C GLY A 418 30.63 -24.21 13.63
N ARG A 419 30.81 -23.83 12.36
CA ARG A 419 30.75 -24.76 11.21
C ARG A 419 31.99 -25.64 11.16
N GLN A 420 33.16 -25.10 11.44
CA GLN A 420 34.42 -25.85 11.56
C GLN A 420 34.34 -26.88 12.67
N GLN A 421 33.86 -26.51 13.86
CA GLN A 421 33.65 -27.45 14.97
C GLN A 421 32.68 -28.58 14.60
N ARG A 422 31.62 -28.32 13.84
CA ARG A 422 30.72 -29.38 13.34
C ARG A 422 31.40 -30.31 12.34
N LEU A 423 32.19 -29.77 11.42
CA LEU A 423 32.98 -30.58 10.48
C LEU A 423 34.05 -31.39 11.23
N GLU A 424 34.66 -30.82 12.25
CA GLU A 424 35.62 -31.48 13.12
C GLU A 424 34.97 -32.55 14.00
N GLU A 425 33.75 -32.35 14.50
CA GLU A 425 32.97 -33.36 15.19
C GLU A 425 32.56 -34.48 14.24
N LYS A 426 32.09 -34.18 13.02
CA LYS A 426 31.85 -35.19 11.98
C LYS A 426 33.12 -36.00 11.71
N ARG A 427 34.27 -35.32 11.56
CA ARG A 427 35.60 -35.95 11.38
C ARG A 427 36.05 -36.73 12.62
N ALA A 428 35.75 -36.26 13.83
CA ALA A 428 36.09 -36.91 15.09
C ALA A 428 35.19 -38.12 15.36
N MET A 429 33.93 -38.07 14.94
CA MET A 429 33.01 -39.20 14.94
C MET A 429 33.51 -40.28 13.99
N ILE A 430 33.98 -39.91 12.79
CA ILE A 430 34.70 -40.82 11.89
C ILE A 430 35.95 -41.39 12.58
N ARG A 431 36.78 -40.57 13.24
CA ARG A 431 37.97 -41.05 13.97
C ARG A 431 37.62 -42.01 15.12
N ARG A 432 36.52 -41.80 15.85
CA ARG A 432 36.04 -42.71 16.91
C ARG A 432 35.49 -44.02 16.35
N ILE A 433 34.90 -44.00 15.16
CA ILE A 433 34.44 -45.21 14.44
C ILE A 433 35.66 -46.01 13.93
N VAL A 434 36.69 -45.32 13.45
CA VAL A 434 37.96 -45.91 12.98
C VAL A 434 38.80 -46.48 14.14
N ASN A 435 38.88 -45.77 15.27
CA ASN A 435 39.63 -46.18 16.47
C ASN A 435 38.73 -46.22 17.71
N PRO A 436 38.09 -47.36 18.03
CA PRO A 436 37.38 -47.54 19.29
C PRO A 436 38.38 -47.52 20.46
N PRO A 437 38.07 -46.89 21.61
CA PRO A 437 38.95 -47.00 22.79
C PRO A 437 39.01 -48.47 23.24
N ALA A 438 40.22 -49.02 23.33
CA ALA A 438 40.44 -50.41 23.75
C ALA A 438 40.11 -50.56 25.24
N SER A 439 39.04 -51.29 25.55
CA SER A 439 38.74 -51.76 26.90
C SER A 439 39.85 -52.71 27.38
N ALA A 440 40.55 -52.29 28.42
CA ALA A 440 41.55 -53.06 29.14
C ALA A 440 40.93 -54.24 29.90
N VAL A 441 41.31 -55.50 29.60
CA VAL A 441 41.29 -56.63 30.57
C VAL A 441 42.35 -57.72 30.21
N THR A 442 43.43 -57.73 31.01
CA THR A 442 44.23 -58.86 31.55
C THR A 442 44.99 -59.86 30.67
N ALA A 443 46.28 -60.02 30.98
CA ALA A 443 46.87 -61.33 31.32
C ALA A 443 48.05 -61.17 32.29
N ASP A 444 48.09 -62.06 33.27
CA ASP A 444 48.86 -62.03 34.51
C ASP A 444 49.96 -63.11 34.48
N LYS A 445 51.06 -62.87 35.22
CA LYS A 445 52.11 -63.82 35.72
C LYS A 445 53.26 -64.30 34.80
N ALA A 446 54.49 -63.92 35.15
CA ALA A 446 55.52 -64.82 35.71
C ALA A 446 56.79 -64.07 36.20
N SER A 447 57.37 -64.62 37.25
CA SER A 447 58.40 -64.12 38.18
C SER A 447 59.86 -64.14 37.70
N LYS A 448 60.71 -63.21 38.20
CA LYS A 448 61.82 -63.43 39.19
C LYS A 448 62.91 -62.32 39.13
N HIS A 449 63.26 -61.79 40.31
CA HIS A 449 64.61 -61.53 40.90
C HIS A 449 65.75 -60.98 40.01
N GLU A 450 66.63 -60.02 40.34
CA GLU A 450 67.17 -59.27 41.52
C GLU A 450 67.72 -57.92 40.94
N GLY A 451 68.08 -56.82 41.63
CA GLY A 451 68.24 -56.46 43.03
C GLY A 451 68.68 -54.98 43.16
N ARG A 452 68.32 -54.36 44.30
CA ARG A 452 69.00 -53.32 45.15
C ARG A 452 69.86 -52.23 44.47
N LYS A 453 69.93 -50.94 44.90
CA LYS A 453 69.59 -50.11 46.10
C LYS A 453 69.92 -48.66 45.67
N GLY A 454 69.43 -47.54 46.21
CA GLY A 454 68.63 -47.13 47.39
C GLY A 454 68.39 -45.60 47.29
N GLY A 455 67.63 -44.92 48.15
CA GLY A 455 66.94 -45.34 49.37
C GLY A 455 66.03 -44.26 50.02
N LYS A 456 65.47 -44.68 51.17
CA LYS A 456 64.79 -43.97 52.30
C LYS A 456 63.46 -43.25 52.01
N LYS A 457 62.24 -43.73 52.39
CA LYS A 457 61.56 -44.05 53.69
C LYS A 457 61.45 -42.83 54.64
N ALA A 458 60.34 -42.48 55.31
CA ALA A 458 59.09 -43.19 55.65
C ALA A 458 57.93 -42.21 56.07
N GLY A 459 56.68 -42.70 56.05
CA GLY A 459 55.53 -42.14 56.77
C GLY A 459 54.15 -42.64 56.28
N GLN A 460 53.52 -43.56 57.02
CA GLN A 460 52.15 -44.13 56.89
C GLN A 460 51.03 -43.05 57.10
N SER A 461 49.74 -43.14 56.76
CA SER A 461 48.78 -44.15 56.24
C SER A 461 47.39 -43.50 55.99
N LYS A 462 46.68 -43.92 54.91
CA LYS A 462 45.21 -44.14 54.68
C LYS A 462 44.17 -43.08 55.18
N SER A 463 43.09 -42.69 54.50
CA SER A 463 42.31 -43.21 53.35
C SER A 463 41.18 -42.23 52.97
N LYS A 464 40.83 -42.08 51.68
CA LYS A 464 39.47 -42.31 51.12
C LYS A 464 39.47 -42.09 49.61
N ALA A 465 38.80 -43.00 48.91
CA ALA A 465 38.62 -43.01 47.46
C ALA A 465 37.68 -41.90 47.00
N SER A 466 37.98 -41.30 45.85
CA SER A 466 37.01 -40.62 44.98
C SER A 466 36.96 -41.37 43.65
N GLU A 467 35.75 -41.78 43.28
CA GLU A 467 35.35 -42.23 41.94
C GLU A 467 36.01 -41.42 40.81
N PRO A 468 36.41 -42.05 39.70
CA PRO A 468 36.61 -41.33 38.44
C PRO A 468 35.24 -40.90 37.90
N GLU A 469 35.12 -39.61 37.58
CA GLU A 469 33.95 -39.01 36.92
C GLU A 469 33.59 -39.76 35.63
N PRO A 470 32.28 -39.92 35.31
CA PRO A 470 31.84 -40.48 34.04
C PRO A 470 32.18 -39.51 32.89
N GLU A 471 32.62 -40.10 31.76
CA GLU A 471 32.85 -39.39 30.49
C GLU A 471 31.61 -38.56 30.07
N PRO A 472 31.78 -37.32 29.58
CA PRO A 472 30.65 -36.51 29.18
C PRO A 472 30.00 -37.08 27.90
N GLU A 473 28.73 -37.49 28.00
CA GLU A 473 27.86 -37.69 26.84
C GLU A 473 27.86 -36.41 25.99
N LEU A 474 28.16 -36.54 24.70
CA LEU A 474 28.12 -35.41 23.74
C LEU A 474 26.69 -34.89 23.66
N LYS A 475 26.44 -33.74 24.29
CA LYS A 475 25.19 -33.00 24.06
C LYS A 475 25.14 -32.60 22.59
N PRO A 476 24.05 -32.89 21.85
CA PRO A 476 23.89 -32.41 20.49
C PRO A 476 24.13 -30.90 20.43
N LEU A 477 25.03 -30.46 19.56
CA LEU A 477 25.27 -29.03 19.35
C LEU A 477 23.95 -28.35 18.95
N PRO A 478 23.67 -27.12 19.45
CA PRO A 478 22.50 -26.35 19.02
C PRO A 478 22.47 -26.20 17.49
N HIS A 479 21.26 -26.27 16.92
CA HIS A 479 21.03 -26.06 15.49
C HIS A 479 21.58 -24.70 15.04
N LEU A 480 22.47 -24.67 14.04
CA LEU A 480 22.89 -23.42 13.40
C LEU A 480 21.91 -23.10 12.27
N ALA A 481 21.21 -21.98 12.36
CA ALA A 481 20.39 -21.49 11.26
C ALA A 481 21.26 -21.06 10.06
N ASN A 482 20.74 -21.24 8.85
CA ASN A 482 21.40 -20.77 7.63
C ASN A 482 21.48 -19.23 7.64
N PRO A 483 22.61 -18.58 7.24
CA PRO A 483 22.73 -17.12 7.20
C PRO A 483 21.60 -16.42 6.45
N GLU A 484 21.17 -17.01 5.33
CA GLU A 484 20.01 -16.50 4.57
C GLU A 484 18.71 -16.57 5.37
N GLU A 485 18.52 -17.64 6.13
CA GLU A 485 17.35 -17.80 7.00
C GLU A 485 17.34 -16.74 8.12
N ILE A 486 18.50 -16.41 8.69
CA ILE A 486 18.65 -15.36 9.71
C ILE A 486 18.29 -13.99 9.14
N VAL A 487 18.78 -13.68 7.93
CA VAL A 487 18.43 -12.41 7.25
C VAL A 487 16.93 -12.35 6.97
N LEU A 488 16.34 -13.43 6.45
CA LEU A 488 14.90 -13.50 6.16
C LEU A 488 14.03 -13.39 7.42
N GLN A 489 14.44 -13.99 8.54
CA GLN A 489 13.76 -13.87 9.83
C GLN A 489 13.78 -12.41 10.33
N ARG A 490 14.93 -11.73 10.22
CA ARG A 490 15.06 -10.33 10.61
C ARG A 490 14.20 -9.41 9.73
N GLU A 491 14.17 -9.63 8.43
CA GLU A 491 13.28 -8.88 7.53
C GLU A 491 11.81 -9.09 7.86
N GLU A 492 11.43 -10.33 8.18
CA GLU A 492 10.08 -10.68 8.59
C GLU A 492 9.67 -9.99 9.90
N GLU A 493 10.59 -9.88 10.87
CA GLU A 493 10.41 -9.11 12.09
C GLU A 493 10.26 -7.62 11.82
N ILE A 494 11.14 -7.03 11.01
CA ILE A 494 11.07 -5.63 10.57
C ILE A 494 9.72 -5.35 9.90
N ARG A 495 9.25 -6.26 9.05
CA ARG A 495 7.98 -6.13 8.34
C ARG A 495 6.78 -6.18 9.29
N LYS A 496 6.77 -7.12 10.24
CA LYS A 496 5.75 -7.22 11.29
C LYS A 496 5.72 -5.97 12.18
N GLU A 497 6.90 -5.49 12.56
CA GLU A 497 7.05 -4.31 13.40
C GLU A 497 6.62 -3.04 12.65
N SER A 498 7.04 -2.87 11.40
CA SER A 498 6.59 -1.77 10.53
C SER A 498 5.07 -1.75 10.40
N LYS A 499 4.44 -2.92 10.18
CA LYS A 499 2.98 -3.05 10.14
C LYS A 499 2.32 -2.65 11.46
N ARG A 500 2.93 -3.00 12.59
CA ARG A 500 2.46 -2.64 13.93
C ARG A 500 2.55 -1.13 14.18
N LEU A 501 3.66 -0.50 13.81
CA LEU A 501 3.90 0.94 13.99
C LEU A 501 3.03 1.81 13.06
N LEU A 502 2.77 1.34 11.84
CA LEU A 502 1.88 2.00 10.89
C LEU A 502 0.39 1.85 11.24
N PHE A 503 0.03 0.95 12.16
CA PHE A 503 -1.37 0.75 12.53
C PHE A 503 -1.83 1.77 13.58
N THR A 504 -2.69 2.69 13.17
CA THR A 504 -3.34 3.66 14.06
C THR A 504 -4.44 3.01 14.88
N ARG A 505 -4.32 3.07 16.21
CA ARG A 505 -5.31 2.58 17.17
C ARG A 505 -6.28 3.70 17.55
N CYS A 506 -7.57 3.48 17.33
CA CYS A 506 -8.65 4.40 17.67
C CYS A 506 -9.58 3.77 18.73
N LYS A 507 -10.32 4.61 19.46
CA LYS A 507 -11.43 4.16 20.32
C LYS A 507 -12.53 3.50 19.48
N LYS A 508 -13.44 2.75 20.13
CA LYS A 508 -14.54 2.06 19.41
C LYS A 508 -15.48 3.00 18.66
N THR A 509 -15.72 4.19 19.19
CA THR A 509 -16.58 5.22 18.61
C THR A 509 -15.81 6.22 17.75
N GLU A 510 -14.48 6.20 17.78
CA GLU A 510 -13.64 7.12 17.03
C GLU A 510 -13.46 6.65 15.59
N ILE A 511 -13.64 7.57 14.64
CA ILE A 511 -13.37 7.31 13.23
C ILE A 511 -11.86 7.33 12.99
N ASN A 512 -11.35 6.22 12.46
CA ASN A 512 -9.97 6.13 12.03
C ASN A 512 -9.80 6.76 10.63
N LEU A 513 -9.21 7.95 10.56
CA LEU A 513 -9.01 8.68 9.29
C LEU A 513 -7.94 8.08 8.37
N ARG A 514 -7.18 7.08 8.84
CA ARG A 514 -6.34 6.24 7.97
C ARG A 514 -7.14 5.22 7.18
N LYS A 515 -8.32 4.82 7.69
CA LYS A 515 -9.23 3.86 7.06
C LYS A 515 -10.41 4.53 6.36
N TYR A 516 -10.89 5.65 6.89
CA TYR A 516 -12.02 6.41 6.38
C TYR A 516 -11.60 7.83 5.99
N ALA A 517 -12.30 8.45 5.05
CA ALA A 517 -12.14 9.85 4.71
C ALA A 517 -13.49 10.57 4.89
N ILE A 518 -13.48 11.79 5.42
CA ILE A 518 -14.69 12.61 5.49
C ILE A 518 -14.90 13.27 4.12
N LEU A 519 -16.06 13.02 3.50
CA LEU A 519 -16.38 13.44 2.13
C LEU A 519 -17.76 14.12 2.06
N GLY A 520 -17.98 14.87 0.97
CA GLY A 520 -19.27 15.52 0.70
C GLY A 520 -19.47 16.86 1.42
N GLY A 521 -18.41 17.40 2.03
CA GLY A 521 -18.46 18.58 2.86
C GLY A 521 -18.97 18.28 4.28
N LEU A 522 -18.97 19.32 5.11
CA LEU A 522 -19.35 19.24 6.52
C LEU A 522 -20.66 19.96 6.77
N TYR A 523 -21.49 19.40 7.66
CA TYR A 523 -22.80 19.94 8.02
C TYR A 523 -22.76 20.41 9.46
N ARG A 524 -22.72 21.73 9.68
CA ARG A 524 -22.81 22.31 11.01
C ARG A 524 -24.25 22.69 11.32
N ILE A 525 -24.80 22.06 12.33
CA ILE A 525 -26.15 22.32 12.84
C ILE A 525 -26.01 22.95 14.21
N ASP A 526 -26.40 24.21 14.35
CA ASP A 526 -26.33 24.94 15.61
C ASP A 526 -27.74 25.39 16.03
N LEU A 527 -27.98 25.37 17.34
CA LEU A 527 -29.11 26.04 17.96
C LEU A 527 -28.59 27.30 18.66
N ILE A 528 -29.15 28.45 18.33
CA ILE A 528 -28.60 29.76 18.70
C ILE A 528 -29.68 30.59 19.37
N ASN A 529 -29.38 31.26 20.49
CA ASN A 529 -30.29 32.23 21.08
C ASN A 529 -30.42 33.47 20.20
N GLN A 530 -31.65 33.94 20.01
CA GLN A 530 -31.89 35.16 19.26
C GLN A 530 -31.37 36.37 20.07
N PRO A 531 -30.50 37.21 19.48
CA PRO A 531 -30.14 38.48 20.09
C PRO A 531 -31.38 39.37 20.35
N PRO A 532 -31.29 40.36 21.24
CA PRO A 532 -32.40 41.28 21.48
C PRO A 532 -32.89 41.95 20.19
N GLN A 533 -34.16 41.73 19.85
CA GLN A 533 -34.78 42.29 18.65
C GLN A 533 -35.16 43.77 18.86
N PRO A 534 -35.15 44.60 17.79
CA PRO A 534 -35.67 45.96 17.82
C PRO A 534 -37.16 45.98 18.21
N LYS A 535 -37.51 46.85 19.15
CA LYS A 535 -38.90 47.10 19.56
C LYS A 535 -39.36 48.43 19.00
N ASP A 536 -40.50 48.41 18.32
CA ASP A 536 -41.18 49.62 17.85
C ASP A 536 -41.84 50.35 19.03
N MET A 537 -41.37 51.55 19.33
CA MET A 537 -41.90 52.45 20.37
C MET A 537 -42.94 53.43 19.83
N ARG A 538 -43.38 53.25 18.56
CA ARG A 538 -44.23 54.13 17.74
C ARG A 538 -43.48 55.38 17.26
N ARG A 539 -43.99 56.00 16.18
CA ARG A 539 -43.42 57.21 15.54
C ARG A 539 -42.00 56.98 14.98
N ASP A 540 -41.76 55.83 14.37
CA ASP A 540 -40.47 55.45 13.75
C ASP A 540 -39.29 55.40 14.74
N ILE A 541 -39.56 55.25 16.04
CA ILE A 541 -38.54 55.08 17.07
C ILE A 541 -38.38 53.59 17.38
N TYR A 542 -37.21 53.04 17.04
CA TYR A 542 -36.85 51.66 17.36
C TYR A 542 -35.85 51.63 18.52
N LEU A 543 -36.19 50.88 19.58
CA LEU A 543 -35.29 50.65 20.71
C LEU A 543 -34.77 49.21 20.67
N THR A 544 -33.46 49.02 20.70
CA THR A 544 -32.83 47.70 20.76
C THR A 544 -31.85 47.65 21.92
N THR A 545 -31.98 46.65 22.80
CA THR A 545 -31.00 46.43 23.86
C THR A 545 -29.69 45.96 23.24
N LEU A 546 -28.58 46.66 23.53
CA LEU A 546 -27.25 46.25 23.10
C LEU A 546 -26.61 45.40 24.20
N GLN A 547 -26.31 44.14 23.90
CA GLN A 547 -25.49 43.27 24.75
C GLN A 547 -24.05 43.28 24.23
N LEU A 548 -23.09 43.41 25.15
CA LEU A 548 -21.66 43.38 24.87
C LEU A 548 -21.02 42.25 25.70
N PRO A 549 -20.09 41.46 25.14
CA PRO A 549 -19.59 41.51 23.75
C PRO A 549 -20.67 41.10 22.71
N LYS A 550 -20.48 41.51 21.44
CA LYS A 550 -21.39 41.20 20.34
C LYS A 550 -21.09 39.79 19.81
N GLU A 551 -21.59 38.78 20.49
CA GLU A 551 -21.33 37.38 20.15
C GLU A 551 -22.61 36.55 20.09
N LEU A 552 -22.52 35.42 19.37
CA LEU A 552 -23.58 34.44 19.36
C LEU A 552 -23.57 33.62 20.65
N GLU A 553 -24.74 33.46 21.25
CA GLU A 553 -24.93 32.54 22.36
C GLU A 553 -25.51 31.21 21.83
N PHE A 554 -24.69 30.16 21.87
CA PHE A 554 -25.07 28.83 21.42
C PHE A 554 -25.80 28.06 22.52
N VAL A 555 -26.93 27.45 22.15
CA VAL A 555 -27.69 26.57 23.04
C VAL A 555 -27.09 25.17 22.98
N LYS A 556 -26.52 24.70 24.10
CA LYS A 556 -25.95 23.36 24.20
C LYS A 556 -27.05 22.30 24.18
N PHE A 557 -27.23 21.64 23.04
CA PHE A 557 -28.07 20.46 22.91
C PHE A 557 -27.22 19.18 23.05
N TRP A 558 -27.37 18.49 24.17
CA TRP A 558 -26.74 17.19 24.40
C TRP A 558 -27.66 16.27 25.21
N ARG A 559 -28.00 15.12 24.62
CA ARG A 559 -28.83 14.05 25.20
C ARG A 559 -28.13 12.72 24.96
N PRO A 560 -27.36 12.23 25.94
CA PRO A 560 -26.67 10.95 25.78
C PRO A 560 -27.70 9.83 25.72
N TYR A 561 -27.53 8.94 24.74
CA TYR A 561 -28.34 7.74 24.61
C TYR A 561 -27.42 6.52 24.65
N LYS A 562 -27.78 5.55 25.50
CA LYS A 562 -27.11 4.25 25.54
C LYS A 562 -28.14 3.20 25.18
N ALA A 563 -27.85 2.46 24.10
CA ALA A 563 -28.65 1.31 23.76
C ALA A 563 -28.71 0.35 24.97
N PRO A 564 -29.89 -0.14 25.37
CA PRO A 564 -29.99 -1.11 26.43
C PRO A 564 -29.15 -2.35 26.10
N PRO A 565 -28.51 -3.00 27.09
CA PRO A 565 -27.76 -4.23 26.85
C PRO A 565 -28.68 -5.29 26.24
N SER A 566 -28.16 -6.04 25.26
CA SER A 566 -28.87 -7.17 24.64
C SER A 566 -29.41 -8.10 25.72
N ALA A 567 -30.71 -8.39 25.67
CA ALA A 567 -31.39 -9.13 26.72
C ALA A 567 -30.72 -10.50 26.95
N PRO A 568 -30.52 -10.94 28.21
CA PRO A 568 -30.14 -12.30 28.52
C PRO A 568 -31.24 -13.28 28.10
N ASP A 569 -30.85 -14.49 27.68
CA ASP A 569 -31.69 -15.59 27.15
C ASP A 569 -32.82 -16.10 28.07
N SER A 570 -33.11 -15.43 29.20
CA SER A 570 -34.21 -15.79 30.09
C SER A 570 -35.55 -15.26 29.57
N GLU A 571 -36.56 -16.13 29.49
CA GLU A 571 -37.95 -15.80 29.16
C GLU A 571 -38.46 -14.61 29.99
N ARG A 572 -38.53 -13.42 29.38
CA ARG A 572 -39.10 -12.21 29.98
C ARG A 572 -40.61 -12.18 29.72
N THR A 573 -41.39 -11.66 30.67
CA THR A 573 -42.83 -11.46 30.47
C THR A 573 -43.08 -10.40 29.37
N PRO A 574 -44.15 -10.54 28.56
CA PRO A 574 -44.46 -9.60 27.47
C PRO A 574 -44.56 -8.13 27.91
N GLU A 575 -45.05 -7.89 29.13
CA GLU A 575 -45.21 -6.54 29.70
C GLU A 575 -43.88 -5.83 29.94
N VAL A 576 -42.83 -6.57 30.30
CA VAL A 576 -41.48 -5.99 30.51
C VAL A 576 -40.86 -5.62 29.16
N ILE A 577 -41.09 -6.44 28.13
CA ILE A 577 -40.61 -6.18 26.76
C ILE A 577 -41.33 -4.94 26.19
N GLU A 578 -42.63 -4.82 26.38
CA GLU A 578 -43.40 -3.64 25.92
C GLU A 578 -42.98 -2.36 26.63
N ALA A 579 -42.75 -2.42 27.95
CA ALA A 579 -42.26 -1.27 28.72
C ALA A 579 -40.83 -0.87 28.31
N GLU A 580 -39.94 -1.84 28.05
CA GLU A 580 -38.59 -1.60 27.54
C GLU A 580 -38.62 -1.00 26.12
N MET A 581 -39.47 -1.53 25.23
CA MET A 581 -39.65 -0.99 23.87
C MET A 581 -40.18 0.43 23.90
N LYS A 582 -41.19 0.72 24.73
CA LYS A 582 -41.74 2.06 24.88
C LYS A 582 -40.74 3.06 25.48
N ALA A 583 -39.94 2.62 26.45
CA ALA A 583 -38.87 3.44 27.01
C ALA A 583 -37.77 3.72 25.96
N LEU A 584 -37.48 2.75 25.09
CA LEU A 584 -36.55 2.89 23.97
C LEU A 584 -37.06 3.94 22.97
N GLU A 585 -38.32 3.82 22.55
CA GLU A 585 -38.95 4.75 21.62
C GLU A 585 -38.95 6.18 22.18
N ALA A 586 -39.36 6.37 23.44
CA ALA A 586 -39.33 7.67 24.10
C ALA A 586 -37.90 8.26 24.19
N ALA A 587 -36.90 7.42 24.45
CA ALA A 587 -35.51 7.85 24.49
C ALA A 587 -34.97 8.21 23.10
N MET A 588 -35.45 7.57 22.03
CA MET A 588 -35.10 7.93 20.65
C MET A 588 -35.84 9.18 20.16
N GLU A 589 -37.10 9.38 20.56
CA GLU A 589 -37.89 10.60 20.29
C GLU A 589 -37.32 11.83 21.00
N ALA A 590 -36.56 11.62 22.08
CA ALA A 590 -35.82 12.68 22.74
C ALA A 590 -34.61 13.18 21.92
N LEU A 591 -34.19 12.50 20.85
CA LEU A 591 -33.06 12.87 20.00
C LEU A 591 -33.52 13.68 18.78
N ALA A 592 -32.63 14.51 18.22
CA ALA A 592 -32.92 15.22 16.98
C ALA A 592 -32.84 14.25 15.79
N LEU A 593 -33.87 14.23 14.94
CA LEU A 593 -33.88 13.44 13.71
C LEU A 593 -33.34 14.29 12.57
N VAL A 594 -32.34 13.78 11.85
CA VAL A 594 -31.75 14.44 10.69
C VAL A 594 -31.88 13.52 9.48
N THR A 595 -32.43 14.05 8.40
CA THR A 595 -32.45 13.38 7.08
C THR A 595 -31.62 14.20 6.13
N LEU A 596 -30.65 13.57 5.48
CA LEU A 596 -29.69 14.21 4.59
C LEU A 596 -29.70 13.50 3.23
N LYS A 597 -29.81 14.28 2.15
CA LYS A 597 -29.52 13.82 0.80
C LYS A 597 -28.01 13.84 0.57
N LEU A 598 -27.45 12.72 0.12
CA LEU A 598 -26.03 12.61 -0.16
C LEU A 598 -25.63 13.51 -1.34
N PRO A 599 -24.47 14.19 -1.28
CA PRO A 599 -23.99 15.01 -2.40
C PRO A 599 -23.63 14.20 -3.64
N ASP A 600 -24.05 14.69 -4.81
CA ASP A 600 -23.75 14.09 -6.13
C ASP A 600 -22.28 14.31 -6.57
N SER A 601 -21.54 15.15 -5.84
CA SER A 601 -20.11 15.42 -6.04
C SER A 601 -19.18 14.30 -5.54
N VAL A 602 -19.71 13.29 -4.85
CA VAL A 602 -18.96 12.16 -4.30
C VAL A 602 -19.53 10.85 -4.80
N MET A 603 -18.66 9.88 -5.07
CA MET A 603 -19.05 8.50 -5.37
C MET A 603 -19.15 7.68 -4.08
N TRP A 604 -20.39 7.37 -3.68
CA TRP A 604 -20.67 6.51 -2.53
C TRP A 604 -20.75 5.05 -2.96
N PHE A 605 -19.63 4.34 -2.84
CA PHE A 605 -19.57 2.89 -3.16
C PHE A 605 -20.17 2.01 -2.06
N GLU A 606 -20.12 2.49 -0.82
CA GLU A 606 -20.71 1.85 0.35
C GLU A 606 -21.49 2.94 1.13
N PRO A 607 -22.50 2.56 1.93
CA PRO A 607 -23.21 3.51 2.78
C PRO A 607 -22.23 4.24 3.73
N PRO A 608 -22.21 5.58 3.75
CA PRO A 608 -21.29 6.32 4.61
C PRO A 608 -21.64 6.17 6.09
N MET A 609 -20.61 6.24 6.93
CA MET A 609 -20.80 6.37 8.37
C MET A 609 -21.03 7.84 8.72
N VAL A 610 -22.04 8.13 9.52
CA VAL A 610 -22.27 9.49 10.04
C VAL A 610 -21.43 9.68 11.29
N ALA A 611 -20.62 10.73 11.31
CA ALA A 611 -19.79 11.08 12.45
C ALA A 611 -19.97 12.56 12.80
N HIS A 612 -19.74 12.92 14.06
CA HIS A 612 -19.68 14.29 14.53
C HIS A 612 -18.28 14.66 15.05
N TRP A 613 -17.94 15.94 15.01
CA TRP A 613 -16.67 16.43 15.51
C TRP A 613 -16.76 16.74 17.00
N LEU A 614 -15.91 16.11 17.81
CA LEU A 614 -15.74 16.39 19.23
C LEU A 614 -14.58 17.35 19.43
N ALA A 615 -14.87 18.65 19.49
CA ALA A 615 -13.85 19.69 19.61
C ALA A 615 -12.96 19.56 20.86
N ASP A 616 -13.51 19.07 21.98
CA ASP A 616 -12.76 18.90 23.23
C ASP A 616 -11.68 17.80 23.13
N GLU A 617 -11.90 16.79 22.29
CA GLU A 617 -10.97 15.67 22.09
C GLU A 617 -10.18 15.78 20.79
N GLY A 618 -10.61 16.63 19.85
CA GLY A 618 -10.01 16.75 18.51
C GLY A 618 -10.21 15.49 17.66
N ILE A 619 -11.38 14.84 17.75
CA ILE A 619 -11.67 13.60 17.02
C ILE A 619 -13.03 13.63 16.32
N TRP A 620 -13.14 12.83 15.25
CA TRP A 620 -14.42 12.44 14.67
C TRP A 620 -14.95 11.20 15.40
N SER A 621 -16.21 11.26 15.85
CA SER A 621 -16.83 10.19 16.63
C SER A 621 -18.20 9.81 16.06
N THR A 622 -18.59 8.56 16.21
CA THR A 622 -19.96 8.07 15.98
C THR A 622 -20.75 7.98 17.28
N GLU A 623 -20.23 8.52 18.38
CA GLU A 623 -20.94 8.63 19.64
C GLU A 623 -22.17 9.54 19.47
N ASP A 624 -23.22 9.28 20.24
CA ASP A 624 -24.50 10.00 20.19
C ASP A 624 -25.22 9.95 18.81
N VAL A 625 -24.73 9.20 17.82
CA VAL A 625 -25.38 8.98 16.52
C VAL A 625 -26.03 7.59 16.47
N HIS A 626 -27.34 7.54 16.20
CA HIS A 626 -28.17 6.35 16.31
C HIS A 626 -29.17 6.22 15.16
N ASP A 627 -29.79 5.04 15.02
CA ASP A 627 -30.87 4.75 14.05
C ASP A 627 -30.53 5.17 12.61
N ILE A 628 -29.30 4.89 12.16
CA ILE A 628 -28.86 5.21 10.80
C ILE A 628 -29.61 4.32 9.81
N LYS A 629 -30.37 4.95 8.92
CA LYS A 629 -31.12 4.34 7.83
C LYS A 629 -30.61 4.92 6.52
N TYR A 630 -30.15 4.06 5.62
CA TYR A 630 -29.66 4.46 4.31
C TYR A 630 -30.63 3.96 3.24
N ASN A 631 -31.10 4.88 2.39
CA ASN A 631 -31.90 4.58 1.22
C ASN A 631 -31.02 4.78 -0.02
N GLU A 632 -30.64 3.67 -0.64
CA GLU A 632 -29.76 3.65 -1.81
C GLU A 632 -30.42 4.24 -3.07
N GLU A 633 -31.73 4.03 -3.26
CA GLU A 633 -32.46 4.54 -4.45
C GLU A 633 -32.59 6.07 -4.43
N GLN A 634 -32.85 6.64 -3.25
CA GLN A 634 -32.96 8.09 -3.08
C GLN A 634 -31.63 8.77 -2.76
N GLN A 635 -30.57 7.99 -2.50
CA GLN A 635 -29.30 8.48 -1.97
C GLN A 635 -29.52 9.36 -0.73
N THR A 636 -30.36 8.90 0.20
CA THR A 636 -30.68 9.63 1.44
C THR A 636 -30.26 8.83 2.67
N ILE A 637 -29.72 9.52 3.67
CA ILE A 637 -29.35 8.96 4.96
C ILE A 637 -30.13 9.68 6.06
N THR A 638 -30.83 8.91 6.89
CA THR A 638 -31.58 9.40 8.04
C THR A 638 -30.92 8.87 9.30
N PHE A 639 -30.69 9.72 10.28
CA PHE A 639 -30.10 9.34 11.55
C PHE A 639 -30.65 10.21 12.69
N ARG A 640 -30.59 9.70 13.91
CA ARG A 640 -30.88 10.45 15.13
C ARG A 640 -29.59 10.84 15.82
N THR A 641 -29.48 12.10 16.23
CA THR A 641 -28.31 12.62 16.96
C THR A 641 -28.70 13.16 18.32
N GLY A 642 -27.95 12.74 19.35
CA GLY A 642 -28.03 13.27 20.70
C GLY A 642 -27.27 14.57 20.88
N ARG A 643 -26.44 14.98 19.91
CA ARG A 643 -25.60 16.19 20.01
C ARG A 643 -25.68 17.01 18.72
N LEU A 644 -26.03 18.29 18.85
CA LEU A 644 -25.92 19.24 17.73
C LEU A 644 -24.48 19.74 17.59
N GLY A 645 -24.11 20.14 16.37
CA GLY A 645 -22.78 20.61 16.04
C GLY A 645 -22.38 20.20 14.63
N LEU A 646 -21.08 19.98 14.44
CA LEU A 646 -20.49 19.65 13.15
C LEU A 646 -20.58 18.15 12.88
N HIS A 647 -21.20 17.78 11.76
CA HIS A 647 -21.37 16.42 11.28
C HIS A 647 -20.67 16.24 9.93
N GLY A 648 -20.16 15.04 9.69
CA GLY A 648 -19.48 14.66 8.45
C GLY A 648 -19.84 13.23 8.05
N LEU A 649 -19.61 12.92 6.78
CA LEU A 649 -19.88 11.59 6.20
C LEU A 649 -18.54 10.89 5.95
N ALA A 650 -18.27 9.82 6.69
CA ALA A 650 -17.06 9.04 6.60
C ALA A 650 -17.23 7.91 5.57
N ALA A 651 -16.53 8.02 4.44
CA ALA A 651 -16.43 6.98 3.41
C ALA A 651 -15.21 6.07 3.65
N HIS A 652 -15.34 4.80 3.33
CA HIS A 652 -14.20 3.88 3.40
C HIS A 652 -13.21 4.16 2.26
N ARG A 653 -11.91 4.29 2.57
CA ARG A 653 -10.88 4.64 1.56
C ARG A 653 -10.53 3.48 0.63
N PHE A 654 -10.53 2.26 1.15
CA PHE A 654 -9.94 1.10 0.47
C PHE A 654 -10.98 0.20 -0.22
N VAL A 655 -12.13 0.75 -0.63
CA VAL A 655 -13.23 -0.04 -1.22
C VAL A 655 -12.80 -0.75 -2.51
N ASN A 656 -11.91 -0.13 -3.29
CA ASN A 656 -11.41 -0.70 -4.55
C ASN A 656 -10.11 -1.51 -4.41
N LEU A 657 -9.66 -1.77 -3.17
CA LEU A 657 -8.49 -2.60 -2.89
C LEU A 657 -8.91 -3.96 -2.30
N PRO A 658 -8.21 -5.06 -2.62
CA PRO A 658 -7.12 -5.16 -3.58
C PRO A 658 -7.57 -4.98 -5.04
N PHE A 659 -6.67 -4.52 -5.91
CA PHE A 659 -6.89 -4.49 -7.35
C PHE A 659 -6.99 -5.92 -7.89
N GLN A 660 -7.93 -6.13 -8.82
CA GLN A 660 -8.17 -7.41 -9.47
C GLN A 660 -7.29 -7.60 -10.71
N SER A 661 -6.94 -6.52 -11.41
CA SER A 661 -5.97 -6.55 -12.51
C SER A 661 -5.45 -5.14 -12.83
N TRP A 662 -4.33 -5.09 -13.54
CA TRP A 662 -3.77 -3.85 -14.07
C TRP A 662 -2.96 -4.12 -15.35
N GLU A 663 -2.81 -3.11 -16.20
CA GLU A 663 -2.03 -3.17 -17.44
C GLU A 663 -1.42 -1.80 -17.74
N LEU A 664 -0.10 -1.74 -17.91
CA LEU A 664 0.66 -0.58 -18.38
C LEU A 664 1.08 -0.81 -19.83
N LYS A 665 0.66 0.07 -20.75
CA LYS A 665 0.96 -0.05 -22.18
C LYS A 665 1.26 1.29 -22.85
N PRO A 666 2.07 1.32 -23.91
CA PRO A 666 2.25 2.53 -24.71
C PRO A 666 0.97 2.89 -25.49
N GLU A 667 0.75 4.20 -25.67
CA GLU A 667 -0.34 4.72 -26.50
C GLU A 667 -0.10 4.37 -27.98
N THR A 668 -1.07 3.72 -28.65
CA THR A 668 -0.91 3.26 -30.04
C THR A 668 -1.31 4.32 -31.09
N GLY A 669 -0.56 4.35 -32.20
CA GLY A 669 -0.38 5.50 -33.11
C GLY A 669 -1.51 5.91 -34.07
N LYS A 670 -2.77 5.93 -33.65
CA LYS A 670 -3.81 6.71 -34.37
C LYS A 670 -4.25 7.98 -33.63
N ALA A 671 -4.32 7.92 -32.30
CA ALA A 671 -4.66 9.07 -31.45
C ALA A 671 -3.46 10.03 -31.24
N ALA A 672 -2.26 9.48 -30.99
CA ALA A 672 -1.05 10.27 -30.80
C ALA A 672 -0.58 11.02 -32.06
N ALA A 673 -0.76 10.42 -33.25
CA ALA A 673 -0.38 11.03 -34.52
C ALA A 673 -1.29 12.21 -34.93
N ALA A 674 -2.56 12.19 -34.52
CA ALA A 674 -3.50 13.28 -34.77
C ALA A 674 -3.23 14.53 -33.90
N ALA A 675 -2.59 14.35 -32.74
CA ALA A 675 -2.30 15.43 -31.80
C ALA A 675 -0.89 16.04 -31.96
N GLY A 676 -0.02 15.47 -32.80
CA GLY A 676 1.37 15.95 -32.96
C GLY A 676 2.25 15.76 -31.71
N VAL A 677 1.82 14.96 -30.73
CA VAL A 677 2.51 14.74 -29.45
C VAL A 677 3.29 13.42 -29.46
N SER A 678 4.49 13.43 -28.88
CA SER A 678 5.27 12.24 -28.50
C SER A 678 4.36 11.23 -27.78
N GLY A 679 4.26 9.99 -28.29
CA GLY A 679 3.29 9.00 -27.78
C GLY A 679 3.34 8.81 -26.26
N GLY A 680 2.18 8.77 -25.61
CA GLY A 680 2.02 8.62 -24.16
C GLY A 680 2.06 7.17 -23.68
N VAL A 681 1.69 6.97 -22.42
CA VAL A 681 1.58 5.67 -21.75
C VAL A 681 0.23 5.60 -21.04
N ALA A 682 -0.49 4.49 -21.19
CA ALA A 682 -1.76 4.23 -20.52
C ALA A 682 -1.57 3.20 -19.40
N LEU A 683 -2.13 3.47 -18.22
CA LEU A 683 -2.23 2.55 -17.09
C LEU A 683 -3.70 2.25 -16.81
N ASN A 684 -4.09 1.00 -17.04
CA ASN A 684 -5.40 0.47 -16.71
C ASN A 684 -5.35 -0.20 -15.34
N ILE A 685 -6.30 0.12 -14.47
CA ILE A 685 -6.47 -0.48 -13.15
C ILE A 685 -7.92 -0.94 -13.00
N THR A 686 -8.11 -2.19 -12.62
CA THR A 686 -9.42 -2.76 -12.28
C THR A 686 -9.45 -3.02 -10.78
N GLY A 687 -10.26 -2.25 -10.06
CA GLY A 687 -10.58 -2.48 -8.65
C GLY A 687 -11.76 -3.43 -8.48
N ALA A 688 -12.30 -3.48 -7.26
CA ALA A 688 -13.47 -4.31 -6.96
C ALA A 688 -14.76 -3.82 -7.63
N ILE A 689 -14.95 -2.50 -7.71
CA ILE A 689 -16.20 -1.89 -8.22
C ILE A 689 -15.94 -1.08 -9.50
N ILE A 690 -14.79 -0.40 -9.59
CA ILE A 690 -14.47 0.50 -10.71
C ILE A 690 -13.31 -0.01 -11.56
N GLN A 691 -13.31 0.41 -12.83
CA GLN A 691 -12.16 0.31 -13.72
C GLN A 691 -11.75 1.71 -14.17
N LEU A 692 -10.46 1.98 -14.16
CA LEU A 692 -9.87 3.29 -14.43
C LEU A 692 -8.77 3.16 -15.48
N GLU A 693 -8.73 4.10 -16.42
CA GLU A 693 -7.63 4.26 -17.37
C GLU A 693 -6.98 5.62 -17.16
N PHE A 694 -5.69 5.61 -16.79
CA PHE A 694 -4.86 6.80 -16.68
C PHE A 694 -3.99 6.95 -17.91
N LEU A 695 -3.96 8.15 -18.49
CA LEU A 695 -3.08 8.47 -19.61
C LEU A 695 -2.00 9.46 -19.15
N VAL A 696 -0.74 9.11 -19.39
CA VAL A 696 0.44 9.91 -19.04
C VAL A 696 1.08 10.44 -20.31
N ARG A 697 1.30 11.76 -20.36
CA ARG A 697 2.04 12.45 -21.42
C ARG A 697 3.03 13.42 -20.80
N GLU A 698 4.32 13.15 -20.99
CA GLU A 698 5.42 13.91 -20.37
C GLU A 698 5.26 14.04 -18.84
N ASP A 699 5.04 15.24 -18.31
CA ASP A 699 4.89 15.54 -16.88
C ASP A 699 3.43 15.59 -16.39
N LEU A 700 2.46 15.30 -17.26
CA LEU A 700 1.04 15.39 -16.96
C LEU A 700 0.33 14.03 -17.02
N VAL A 701 -0.69 13.89 -16.20
CA VAL A 701 -1.57 12.72 -16.12
C VAL A 701 -3.02 13.15 -16.28
N SER A 702 -3.81 12.35 -16.98
CA SER A 702 -5.27 12.52 -17.09
C SER A 702 -5.98 11.22 -16.76
N LEU A 703 -7.14 11.29 -16.09
CA LEU A 703 -8.09 10.19 -16.06
C LEU A 703 -8.80 10.12 -17.43
N HIS A 704 -8.52 9.11 -18.23
CA HIS A 704 -9.05 8.97 -19.59
C HIS A 704 -10.46 8.38 -19.59
N SER A 705 -10.68 7.31 -18.84
CA SER A 705 -11.98 6.63 -18.77
C SER A 705 -12.23 6.03 -17.38
N ILE A 706 -13.51 5.94 -17.03
CA ILE A 706 -14.01 5.28 -15.82
C ILE A 706 -15.20 4.39 -16.19
N VAL A 707 -15.21 3.16 -15.68
CA VAL A 707 -16.31 2.20 -15.81
C VAL A 707 -16.71 1.74 -14.41
N GLY A 708 -18.00 1.50 -14.18
CA GLY A 708 -18.56 1.13 -12.87
C GLY A 708 -19.06 2.32 -12.03
N ALA A 709 -19.07 3.53 -12.60
CA ALA A 709 -19.50 4.77 -11.94
C ALA A 709 -20.65 5.49 -12.69
N SER A 710 -21.45 4.77 -13.47
CA SER A 710 -22.37 5.33 -14.48
C SER A 710 -23.48 6.24 -13.94
N SER A 711 -23.73 6.25 -12.63
CA SER A 711 -24.74 7.10 -11.97
C SER A 711 -24.19 8.39 -11.37
N SER A 712 -22.86 8.57 -11.27
CA SER A 712 -22.27 9.73 -10.58
C SER A 712 -21.70 10.77 -11.55
N THR A 713 -21.97 12.04 -11.27
CA THR A 713 -21.38 13.20 -11.96
C THR A 713 -20.03 13.62 -11.39
N ALA A 714 -19.61 13.06 -10.25
CA ALA A 714 -18.48 13.52 -9.44
C ALA A 714 -17.16 13.70 -10.20
N LEU A 715 -16.82 12.77 -11.10
CA LEU A 715 -15.55 12.78 -11.84
C LEU A 715 -15.66 13.31 -13.27
N GLN A 716 -16.84 13.73 -13.74
CA GLN A 716 -17.03 14.14 -15.14
C GLN A 716 -16.15 15.33 -15.52
N ASP A 717 -15.95 16.26 -14.59
CA ASP A 717 -15.09 17.42 -14.79
C ASP A 717 -13.59 17.08 -14.85
N LEU A 718 -13.18 15.87 -14.45
CA LEU A 718 -11.79 15.43 -14.48
C LEU A 718 -11.44 14.63 -15.73
N LEU A 719 -12.42 14.04 -16.39
CA LEU A 719 -12.22 13.16 -17.54
C LEU A 719 -11.52 13.91 -18.70
N GLY A 720 -10.42 13.34 -19.18
CA GLY A 720 -9.61 13.85 -20.29
C GLY A 720 -8.77 15.10 -19.98
N LYS A 721 -8.85 15.69 -18.78
CA LYS A 721 -8.06 16.87 -18.41
C LYS A 721 -6.67 16.45 -17.90
N PHE A 722 -5.63 16.96 -18.55
CA PHE A 722 -4.24 16.75 -18.14
C PHE A 722 -3.85 17.70 -17.01
N MET A 723 -3.27 17.16 -15.94
CA MET A 723 -2.79 17.93 -14.79
C MET A 723 -1.59 17.25 -14.12
N LYS A 724 -0.92 17.95 -13.19
CA LYS A 724 0.15 17.38 -12.36
C LYS A 724 -0.44 16.23 -11.52
N LEU A 725 0.30 15.13 -11.36
CA LEU A 725 -0.17 13.90 -10.70
C LEU A 725 -0.78 14.15 -9.31
N HIS A 726 -0.14 14.99 -8.47
CA HIS A 726 -0.64 15.26 -7.13
C HIS A 726 -2.02 15.95 -7.11
N LEU A 727 -2.28 16.87 -8.05
CA LEU A 727 -3.58 17.51 -8.20
C LEU A 727 -4.67 16.51 -8.62
N LEU A 728 -4.31 15.55 -9.48
CA LEU A 728 -5.22 14.48 -9.88
C LEU A 728 -5.59 13.61 -8.66
N ILE A 729 -4.60 13.20 -7.86
CA ILE A 729 -4.81 12.38 -6.66
C ILE A 729 -5.75 13.10 -5.68
N LEU A 730 -5.49 14.39 -5.40
CA LEU A 730 -6.34 15.19 -4.50
C LEU A 730 -7.79 15.22 -4.97
N LYS A 731 -8.03 15.60 -6.23
CA LYS A 731 -9.39 15.70 -6.78
C LYS A 731 -10.11 14.35 -6.85
N MET A 732 -9.38 13.27 -7.13
CA MET A 732 -9.97 11.92 -7.11
C MET A 732 -10.36 11.49 -5.69
N ARG A 733 -9.54 11.81 -4.68
CA ARG A 733 -9.85 11.55 -3.27
C ARG A 733 -11.06 12.36 -2.79
N GLU A 734 -11.14 13.64 -3.16
CA GLU A 734 -12.31 14.50 -2.86
C GLU A 734 -13.62 13.96 -3.45
N ALA A 735 -13.54 13.36 -4.64
CA ALA A 735 -14.68 12.70 -5.30
C ALA A 735 -15.02 11.30 -4.74
N GLY A 736 -14.31 10.82 -3.71
CA GLY A 736 -14.52 9.49 -3.11
C GLY A 736 -13.85 8.33 -3.85
N CYS A 737 -12.93 8.60 -4.77
CA CYS A 737 -12.20 7.61 -5.55
C CYS A 737 -10.73 7.50 -5.12
N ASP A 738 -10.47 6.91 -3.94
CA ASP A 738 -9.10 6.69 -3.48
C ASP A 738 -8.53 5.35 -4.01
N VAL A 739 -7.76 5.43 -5.10
CA VAL A 739 -6.96 4.30 -5.63
C VAL A 739 -5.46 4.49 -5.40
N PHE A 740 -5.10 5.38 -4.47
CA PHE A 740 -3.72 5.78 -4.19
C PHE A 740 -3.36 5.44 -2.74
N PRO A 741 -3.20 4.15 -2.41
CA PRO A 741 -2.93 3.71 -1.05
C PRO A 741 -1.58 4.22 -0.53
N GLU A 742 -1.59 4.71 0.71
CA GLU A 742 -0.37 5.08 1.44
C GLU A 742 0.29 3.85 2.08
N LEU A 743 1.45 4.04 2.71
CA LEU A 743 2.29 2.94 3.24
C LEU A 743 1.57 2.06 4.28
N ASP A 744 0.65 2.65 5.05
CA ASP A 744 -0.13 2.00 6.10
C ASP A 744 -1.39 1.27 5.59
N ALA A 745 -1.75 1.39 4.30
CA ALA A 745 -2.92 0.70 3.74
C ALA A 745 -2.88 -0.82 3.96
N VAL A 746 -1.67 -1.42 3.98
CA VAL A 746 -1.43 -2.85 4.26
C VAL A 746 -1.90 -3.28 5.67
N SER A 747 -2.02 -2.32 6.59
CA SER A 747 -2.53 -2.54 7.95
C SER A 747 -4.06 -2.62 7.99
N TYR A 748 -4.76 -2.11 6.98
CA TYR A 748 -6.22 -2.04 6.91
C TYR A 748 -6.85 -3.01 5.90
N VAL A 749 -6.10 -3.41 4.86
CA VAL A 749 -6.54 -4.38 3.85
C VAL A 749 -6.04 -5.78 4.20
N LYS A 750 -6.95 -6.77 4.20
CA LYS A 750 -6.61 -8.18 4.49
C LYS A 750 -6.25 -8.92 3.20
N GLY A 751 -5.37 -9.93 3.31
CA GLY A 751 -5.04 -10.83 2.20
C GLY A 751 -3.99 -10.33 1.21
N LEU A 752 -3.37 -9.17 1.45
CA LEU A 752 -2.28 -8.65 0.61
C LEU A 752 -0.94 -9.34 0.90
N ALA A 753 -0.26 -9.78 -0.16
CA ALA A 753 1.12 -10.24 -0.12
C ALA A 753 2.06 -9.03 -0.21
N GLN A 754 2.47 -8.50 0.95
CA GLN A 754 3.38 -7.35 1.02
C GLN A 754 4.74 -7.71 0.40
N LYS A 755 5.12 -7.02 -0.67
CA LYS A 755 6.40 -7.21 -1.35
C LYS A 755 7.47 -6.28 -0.77
N HIS A 756 8.73 -6.66 -0.99
CA HIS A 756 9.89 -5.93 -0.50
C HIS A 756 9.96 -4.55 -1.17
N GLN A 757 9.89 -3.49 -0.36
CA GLN A 757 9.70 -2.12 -0.85
C GLN A 757 10.81 -1.66 -1.79
N VAL A 758 12.07 -2.02 -1.53
CA VAL A 758 13.21 -1.66 -2.39
C VAL A 758 13.08 -2.30 -3.78
N VAL A 759 12.66 -3.57 -3.85
CA VAL A 759 12.52 -4.30 -5.12
C VAL A 759 11.35 -3.72 -5.91
N SER A 760 10.21 -3.49 -5.26
CA SER A 760 9.04 -2.88 -5.90
C SER A 760 9.35 -1.50 -6.46
N ARG A 761 10.03 -0.63 -5.71
CA ARG A 761 10.41 0.73 -6.18
C ARG A 761 11.38 0.67 -7.36
N HIS A 762 12.40 -0.19 -7.29
CA HIS A 762 13.34 -0.37 -8.40
C HIS A 762 12.64 -0.90 -9.66
N LEU A 763 11.74 -1.86 -9.50
CA LEU A 763 10.95 -2.41 -10.59
C LEU A 763 10.04 -1.36 -11.23
N GLN A 764 9.36 -0.53 -10.43
CA GLN A 764 8.55 0.60 -10.91
C GLN A 764 9.38 1.65 -11.66
N ALA A 765 10.61 1.91 -11.21
CA ALA A 765 11.56 2.76 -11.93
C ALA A 765 11.96 2.14 -13.28
N CYS A 766 12.27 0.84 -13.32
CA CYS A 766 12.56 0.11 -14.54
C CYS A 766 11.37 0.11 -15.51
N MET A 767 10.15 -0.12 -15.03
CA MET A 767 8.92 -0.05 -15.83
C MET A 767 8.75 1.35 -16.45
N GLY A 768 9.05 2.42 -15.71
CA GLY A 768 9.04 3.79 -16.22
C GLY A 768 10.05 4.03 -17.34
N LEU A 769 11.26 3.45 -17.26
CA LEU A 769 12.26 3.51 -18.34
C LEU A 769 11.83 2.75 -19.59
N LEU A 770 11.07 1.67 -19.42
CA LEU A 770 10.68 0.74 -20.49
C LEU A 770 9.28 0.99 -21.05
N ALA A 771 8.53 1.97 -20.51
CA ALA A 771 7.10 2.15 -20.72
C ALA A 771 6.68 2.38 -22.19
N LYS A 772 7.58 2.84 -23.07
CA LYS A 772 7.30 2.98 -24.52
C LYS A 772 7.55 1.71 -25.34
N ALA A 773 8.31 0.77 -24.80
CA ALA A 773 8.80 -0.42 -25.53
C ALA A 773 8.12 -1.72 -25.08
N TYR A 774 7.66 -1.77 -23.83
CA TYR A 774 7.06 -2.96 -23.22
C TYR A 774 5.67 -2.69 -22.67
N ILE A 775 4.85 -3.73 -22.66
CA ILE A 775 3.59 -3.83 -21.93
C ILE A 775 3.87 -4.67 -20.69
N PHE A 776 3.39 -4.18 -19.55
CA PHE A 776 3.44 -4.89 -18.27
C PHE A 776 2.02 -5.10 -17.78
N SER A 777 1.70 -6.32 -17.33
CA SER A 777 0.35 -6.62 -16.83
C SER A 777 0.41 -7.43 -15.54
N TRP A 778 -0.70 -7.38 -14.80
CA TRP A 778 -0.93 -8.18 -13.61
C TRP A 778 -0.75 -9.68 -13.88
N SER A 779 -0.34 -10.42 -12.85
CA SER A 779 -0.27 -11.88 -12.86
C SER A 779 -0.86 -12.46 -11.59
N ARG A 780 -1.69 -13.51 -11.71
CA ARG A 780 -2.31 -14.18 -10.55
C ARG A 780 -1.29 -14.82 -9.62
N TRP A 781 -0.11 -15.12 -10.14
CA TRP A 781 0.94 -15.78 -9.37
C TRP A 781 1.51 -14.86 -8.30
N ASN A 782 1.47 -13.53 -8.51
CA ASN A 782 2.08 -12.55 -7.62
C ASN A 782 1.59 -12.66 -6.18
N ALA A 783 0.28 -12.83 -5.96
CA ALA A 783 -0.30 -12.91 -4.63
C ALA A 783 0.12 -14.16 -3.83
N THR A 784 0.53 -15.22 -4.52
CA THR A 784 1.01 -16.46 -3.89
C THR A 784 2.51 -16.46 -3.60
N ARG A 785 3.27 -15.51 -4.18
CA ARG A 785 4.74 -15.45 -4.06
C ARG A 785 5.18 -14.78 -2.76
N GLY A 786 6.40 -15.10 -2.32
CA GLY A 786 6.98 -14.52 -1.12
C GLY A 786 7.20 -13.00 -1.22
N PRO A 787 7.58 -12.33 -0.12
CA PRO A 787 7.81 -10.89 -0.10
C PRO A 787 8.91 -10.42 -1.07
N ARG A 788 9.94 -11.24 -1.30
CA ARG A 788 11.07 -10.93 -2.19
C ARG A 788 10.82 -11.29 -3.66
N GLU A 789 9.66 -11.84 -3.98
CA GLU A 789 9.35 -12.36 -5.31
C GLU A 789 8.14 -11.62 -5.89
N ILE A 790 8.35 -10.95 -7.01
CA ILE A 790 7.31 -10.24 -7.75
C ILE A 790 7.13 -10.94 -9.09
N ALA A 791 5.93 -11.44 -9.34
CA ALA A 791 5.58 -12.05 -10.62
C ALA A 791 4.67 -11.11 -11.41
N LEU A 792 4.99 -10.86 -12.68
CA LEU A 792 4.16 -10.04 -13.57
C LEU A 792 4.27 -10.53 -15.01
N GLN A 793 3.35 -10.10 -15.86
CA GLN A 793 3.41 -10.36 -17.30
C GLN A 793 4.23 -9.29 -18.01
N ILE A 794 5.09 -9.69 -18.93
CA ILE A 794 5.86 -8.80 -19.80
C ILE A 794 5.65 -9.16 -21.27
N LYS A 795 5.48 -8.14 -22.11
CA LYS A 795 5.39 -8.28 -23.56
C LYS A 795 6.07 -7.13 -24.29
N GLU A 796 6.93 -7.45 -25.25
CA GLU A 796 7.52 -6.45 -26.13
C GLU A 796 6.49 -5.92 -27.13
N VAL A 797 6.49 -4.61 -27.39
CA VAL A 797 5.52 -3.96 -28.29
C VAL A 797 5.97 -4.03 -29.76
N HIS A 798 7.26 -3.79 -30.02
CA HIS A 798 7.80 -3.62 -31.37
C HIS A 798 8.77 -4.75 -31.75
N GLY A 799 8.28 -5.82 -32.36
CA GLY A 799 9.12 -6.91 -32.88
C GLY A 799 8.37 -7.80 -33.87
N CYS A 800 9.12 -8.50 -34.74
CA CYS A 800 8.56 -9.56 -35.60
C CYS A 800 7.99 -10.72 -34.77
N ILE A 801 8.66 -11.02 -33.64
CA ILE A 801 8.29 -12.06 -32.67
C ILE A 801 7.17 -11.60 -31.71
N ALA A 802 7.04 -10.29 -31.48
CA ALA A 802 6.03 -9.68 -30.59
C ALA A 802 4.57 -9.90 -31.05
N LYS A 803 4.36 -10.18 -32.34
CA LYS A 803 3.03 -10.49 -32.91
C LYS A 803 2.58 -11.93 -32.68
N GLU A 804 3.53 -12.85 -32.42
CA GLU A 804 3.27 -14.29 -32.31
C GLU A 804 3.37 -14.81 -30.87
N ARG A 805 4.13 -14.13 -29.99
CA ARG A 805 4.29 -14.54 -28.58
C ARG A 805 3.14 -14.07 -27.68
N SER A 806 2.64 -14.99 -26.86
CA SER A 806 1.80 -14.71 -25.70
C SER A 806 2.57 -13.93 -24.63
N ASN A 807 1.86 -13.30 -23.70
CA ASN A 807 2.47 -12.63 -22.55
C ASN A 807 3.32 -13.64 -21.76
N ALA A 808 4.59 -13.29 -21.51
CA ALA A 808 5.50 -14.13 -20.75
C ALA A 808 5.44 -13.75 -19.26
N ILE A 809 5.62 -14.72 -18.37
CA ILE A 809 5.68 -14.46 -16.92
C ILE A 809 7.13 -14.14 -16.54
N LEU A 810 7.32 -12.96 -15.96
CA LEU A 810 8.59 -12.48 -15.45
C LEU A 810 8.59 -12.60 -13.92
N LEU A 811 9.58 -13.30 -13.38
CA LEU A 811 9.88 -13.38 -11.96
C LEU A 811 11.02 -12.41 -11.63
N VAL A 812 10.75 -11.45 -10.75
CA VAL A 812 11.69 -10.43 -10.29
C VAL A 812 11.99 -10.65 -8.81
N THR A 813 13.27 -10.76 -8.48
CA THR A 813 13.78 -10.86 -7.10
C THR A 813 14.86 -9.80 -6.86
N PRO A 814 15.33 -9.56 -5.62
CA PRO A 814 16.47 -8.69 -5.38
C PRO A 814 17.76 -9.15 -6.10
N PHE A 815 17.84 -10.43 -6.48
CA PHE A 815 19.06 -11.03 -7.00
C PHE A 815 19.06 -11.14 -8.52
N ARG A 816 17.90 -11.35 -9.14
CA ARG A 816 17.78 -11.55 -10.59
C ARG A 816 16.36 -11.29 -11.11
N SER A 817 16.28 -11.01 -12.40
CA SER A 817 15.05 -11.02 -13.18
C SER A 817 15.11 -12.11 -14.24
N THR A 818 14.09 -12.96 -14.31
CA THR A 818 14.08 -14.13 -15.20
C THR A 818 12.68 -14.41 -15.72
N VAL A 819 12.56 -14.72 -17.01
CA VAL A 819 11.30 -15.22 -17.58
C VAL A 819 11.19 -16.70 -17.27
N VAL A 820 10.08 -17.10 -16.66
CA VAL A 820 9.87 -18.47 -16.19
C VAL A 820 9.07 -19.30 -17.19
N LYS A 821 9.23 -20.62 -17.13
CA LYS A 821 8.47 -21.61 -17.91
C LYS A 821 7.05 -21.79 -17.37
N CYS A 822 6.33 -20.68 -17.22
CA CYS A 822 4.99 -20.63 -16.66
C CYS A 822 4.10 -19.67 -17.47
N SER A 823 2.79 -19.92 -17.45
CA SER A 823 1.77 -19.08 -18.06
C SER A 823 0.62 -18.84 -17.07
N GLU A 824 -0.28 -17.90 -17.37
CA GLU A 824 -1.46 -17.68 -16.53
C GLU A 824 -2.39 -18.89 -16.46
N VAL A 825 -2.38 -19.78 -17.45
CA VAL A 825 -3.23 -20.98 -17.50
C VAL A 825 -2.54 -22.23 -16.94
N SER A 826 -1.27 -22.12 -16.52
CA SER A 826 -0.54 -23.25 -15.95
C SER A 826 -1.16 -23.72 -14.63
N PRO A 827 -1.25 -25.03 -14.34
CA PRO A 827 -1.87 -25.51 -13.10
C PRO A 827 -1.07 -25.09 -11.86
N GLU A 828 0.27 -25.07 -11.98
CA GLU A 828 1.20 -24.74 -10.91
C GLU A 828 2.26 -23.75 -11.42
N PHE A 829 2.87 -23.02 -10.48
CA PHE A 829 3.96 -22.09 -10.79
C PHE A 829 5.27 -22.86 -10.93
N SER A 830 6.05 -22.53 -11.96
CA SER A 830 7.42 -23.00 -12.13
C SER A 830 8.38 -21.84 -11.97
N ASP A 831 9.41 -22.03 -11.13
CA ASP A 831 10.51 -21.10 -10.94
C ASP A 831 11.65 -21.32 -11.97
N GLU A 832 11.52 -22.33 -12.82
CA GLU A 832 12.52 -22.67 -13.83
C GLU A 832 12.56 -21.63 -14.95
N PRO A 833 13.76 -21.24 -15.43
CA PRO A 833 13.88 -20.31 -16.55
C PRO A 833 13.23 -20.90 -17.81
N ALA A 834 12.60 -20.05 -18.61
CA ALA A 834 11.99 -20.46 -19.88
C ALA A 834 13.04 -20.92 -20.91
N ASP A 835 14.25 -20.35 -20.86
CA ASP A 835 15.39 -20.73 -21.67
C ASP A 835 16.58 -21.01 -20.73
N GLU A 836 17.09 -22.26 -20.77
CA GLU A 836 18.22 -22.69 -19.93
C GLU A 836 19.53 -21.99 -20.32
N ASN A 837 19.62 -21.44 -21.54
CA ASN A 837 20.78 -20.70 -22.04
C ASN A 837 20.66 -19.18 -21.84
N ASP A 838 19.63 -18.70 -21.11
CA ASP A 838 19.45 -17.28 -20.90
C ASP A 838 20.55 -16.69 -19.99
N LYS A 839 20.96 -15.46 -20.28
CA LYS A 839 22.03 -14.79 -19.53
C LYS A 839 21.52 -14.35 -18.15
N PHE A 840 22.47 -14.02 -17.27
CA PHE A 840 22.16 -13.42 -15.98
C PHE A 840 21.74 -11.95 -16.14
N TYR A 841 20.56 -11.61 -15.60
CA TYR A 841 20.08 -10.23 -15.51
C TYR A 841 19.75 -9.86 -14.07
N ALA A 842 20.37 -8.79 -13.59
CA ALA A 842 20.13 -8.24 -12.26
C ALA A 842 18.73 -7.65 -12.13
N ASP A 843 18.25 -6.97 -13.18
CA ASP A 843 16.95 -6.31 -13.21
C ASP A 843 16.27 -6.39 -14.59
N VAL A 844 15.02 -5.91 -14.61
CA VAL A 844 14.18 -5.91 -15.82
C VAL A 844 14.72 -5.00 -16.90
N TYR A 845 15.45 -3.94 -16.53
CA TYR A 845 16.06 -3.02 -17.49
C TYR A 845 17.15 -3.72 -18.30
N HIS A 846 18.04 -4.49 -17.66
CA HIS A 846 19.08 -5.27 -18.34
C HIS A 846 18.50 -6.42 -19.15
N TYR A 847 17.49 -7.11 -18.62
CA TYR A 847 16.73 -8.11 -19.38
C TYR A 847 16.18 -7.52 -20.69
N ALA A 848 15.55 -6.35 -20.61
CA ALA A 848 14.99 -5.67 -21.77
C ALA A 848 16.07 -5.19 -22.74
N LEU A 849 17.18 -4.64 -22.27
CA LEU A 849 18.27 -4.17 -23.15
C LEU A 849 18.85 -5.30 -24.01
N HIS A 850 19.05 -6.48 -23.42
CA HIS A 850 19.59 -7.63 -24.15
C HIS A 850 18.58 -8.18 -25.16
N ASN A 851 17.33 -8.39 -24.72
CA ASN A 851 16.33 -9.13 -25.50
C ASN A 851 15.44 -8.25 -26.41
N ALA A 852 15.49 -6.92 -26.29
CA ALA A 852 14.70 -6.01 -27.12
C ALA A 852 15.17 -5.99 -28.59
N GLY A 853 14.21 -6.00 -29.51
CA GLY A 853 14.44 -5.73 -30.92
C GLY A 853 14.82 -4.27 -31.20
N ILE A 854 15.36 -4.01 -32.40
CA ILE A 854 15.92 -2.70 -32.79
C ILE A 854 14.92 -1.55 -32.56
N LYS A 855 13.65 -1.73 -32.90
CA LYS A 855 12.62 -0.69 -32.72
C LYS A 855 12.32 -0.40 -31.24
N SER A 856 12.26 -1.45 -30.41
CA SER A 856 12.06 -1.32 -28.97
C SER A 856 13.26 -0.62 -28.32
N ARG A 857 14.50 -0.96 -28.72
CA ARG A 857 15.71 -0.26 -28.26
C ARG A 857 15.70 1.24 -28.59
N LEU A 858 15.28 1.60 -29.81
CA LEU A 858 15.11 3.02 -30.18
C LEU A 858 14.02 3.69 -29.34
N ALA A 859 12.89 3.01 -29.09
CA ALA A 859 11.83 3.54 -28.24
C ALA A 859 12.30 3.77 -26.80
N MET A 860 13.10 2.86 -26.23
CA MET A 860 13.73 2.99 -24.91
C MET A 860 14.67 4.20 -24.84
N LYS A 861 15.51 4.42 -25.86
CA LYS A 861 16.42 5.57 -25.91
C LYS A 861 15.66 6.91 -25.97
N ASN A 862 14.52 6.93 -26.67
CA ASN A 862 13.70 8.12 -26.89
C ASN A 862 12.68 8.41 -25.78
N VAL A 863 12.65 7.66 -24.68
CA VAL A 863 11.77 7.97 -23.54
C VAL A 863 12.28 9.24 -22.86
N SER A 864 11.48 10.31 -22.88
CA SER A 864 11.74 11.54 -22.13
C SER A 864 11.92 11.26 -20.62
N PHE A 865 12.79 12.01 -19.96
CA PHE A 865 12.95 11.91 -18.51
C PHE A 865 11.65 12.30 -17.78
N LYS A 866 10.89 13.27 -18.31
CA LYS A 866 9.58 13.68 -17.77
C LYS A 866 8.62 12.51 -17.74
N LEU A 867 8.39 11.89 -18.91
CA LEU A 867 7.48 10.75 -19.04
C LEU A 867 7.89 9.58 -18.14
N SER A 868 9.15 9.18 -18.18
CA SER A 868 9.66 8.05 -17.39
C SER A 868 9.45 8.28 -15.89
N THR A 869 9.79 9.47 -15.38
CA THR A 869 9.62 9.78 -13.96
C THR A 869 8.15 9.93 -13.56
N THR A 870 7.28 10.49 -14.41
CA THR A 870 5.84 10.60 -14.12
C THR A 870 5.17 9.23 -14.08
N VAL A 871 5.52 8.33 -15.01
CA VAL A 871 5.03 6.94 -14.97
C VAL A 871 5.50 6.24 -13.69
N THR A 872 6.78 6.37 -13.33
CA THR A 872 7.28 5.80 -12.06
C THR A 872 6.52 6.36 -10.85
N LYS A 873 6.28 7.67 -10.77
CA LYS A 873 5.51 8.28 -9.69
C LYS A 873 4.05 7.80 -9.64
N LEU A 874 3.41 7.62 -10.80
CA LEU A 874 2.05 7.07 -10.88
C LEU A 874 2.01 5.62 -10.38
N LEU A 875 2.99 4.80 -10.75
CA LEU A 875 3.11 3.42 -10.28
C LEU A 875 3.42 3.35 -8.77
N GLU A 876 4.27 4.24 -8.25
CA GLU A 876 4.55 4.36 -6.82
C GLU A 876 3.28 4.78 -6.05
N ALA A 877 2.52 5.76 -6.55
CA ALA A 877 1.31 6.28 -5.90
C ALA A 877 0.15 5.28 -5.88
N THR A 878 -0.04 4.51 -6.96
CA THR A 878 -1.07 3.45 -7.04
C THR A 878 -0.61 2.17 -6.35
N ASN A 879 0.70 1.93 -6.24
CA ASN A 879 1.32 0.78 -5.59
C ASN A 879 0.77 -0.58 -6.08
N ILE A 880 0.49 -0.68 -7.39
CA ILE A 880 -0.17 -1.84 -8.01
C ILE A 880 0.54 -3.18 -7.77
N LEU A 881 1.86 -3.19 -7.58
CA LEU A 881 2.63 -4.41 -7.31
C LEU A 881 2.32 -5.03 -5.94
N ASN A 882 2.01 -4.20 -4.94
CA ASN A 882 1.70 -4.63 -3.58
C ASN A 882 0.20 -4.73 -3.31
N MET A 883 -0.61 -3.99 -4.06
CA MET A 883 -2.03 -3.77 -3.79
C MET A 883 -2.94 -4.60 -4.70
N SER A 884 -2.40 -5.58 -5.41
CA SER A 884 -3.16 -6.50 -6.26
C SER A 884 -3.30 -7.87 -5.60
N ALA A 885 -4.48 -8.47 -5.75
CA ALA A 885 -4.79 -9.84 -5.32
C ALA A 885 -4.42 -10.90 -6.36
#